data_AF-A0A833YU04-F1
#
_entry.id   AF-A0A833YU04-F1
#
_cell.length_a   1.000
_cell.length_b   1.000
_cell.length_c   1.000
_cell.angle_alpha   90.00
_cell.angle_beta   90.00
_cell.angle_gamma   90.00
#
_symmetry.space_group_name_H-M   'P 1'
#
loop_
_entity.id
_entity.type
_entity.pdbx_description
1 polymer ?
#
loop_
_entity_poly.entity_id
_entity_poly.type
_entity_poly.pdbx_seq_one_letter_code
_entity_poly.pdbx_strand_id
1 'polypeptide(L)'
;MPALPLDQLQITHKDLKTGKLRTSPALHPEQKADRYFVLYKPPPKDNIPALVEEYLERATFVANDLDWLLALPHDKFWCQVIFDETLQKCLDSYLHYVPRKFDEWVAPAPEVVDMQKRLHRSVFLTFLRMSTHKESKDHFISPSAFGEILYNNFLFDIPKILDLCVLFGKGNSPLLKKMIGNIFTQQPSYYNDLDETMPTILQVFSNILQHSGLQGDGASATPQKLEERGRLTPSDMPLLELKDIVLYLCDTCTTLWAFLDIFPLACQTFQKHDFCYRLASFYETAIPELESAIKKRRLEDSKLLGDLWQRLSHSRKKLLEIFHTILNEICLLPVLESSCDSIQGFIEEFLQIFSSLLQEKRFLRDYDALFPVADDVSLLQQASSVLDETRTAYILQAVESAWEGADRQKATGAKDPPVAEDLNGVVATAEPGGLASHPENSERVECLGAAAALGPAVCGVELDSLISQVKDLLPDLGEGFILACLEHYGYDPEQVINNILEERLAPALSQLDRSLDRKGESTRSLVNDKREVVAQRQRYEQYSVVVEEVPLQPGEGLSYRGDDYEDEYDDTYDGNQVGANDADSDDELISCRPFTIPQVLRTKVPAEGQEEDDEEEDEAEEEAPKPDHFVQDPAVLREKAEARRMAFLARKGYRHDSSTAVAGSPRGHGQSRETTQERRKKEANKSTRANHNRRTMADRKRNKGMIPS
;
A
#
# COMPACT_ATOMS: atom_id res chain seq x y z
N MET A 1 0.95 -44.32 16.34
CA MET A 1 -0.32 -43.58 16.49
C MET A 1 -0.28 -42.41 15.53
N PRO A 2 -1.37 -42.05 14.85
CA PRO A 2 -1.40 -40.85 14.01
C PRO A 2 -1.12 -39.62 14.89
N ALA A 3 -0.39 -38.64 14.35
CA ALA A 3 -0.16 -37.37 15.03
C ALA A 3 -1.50 -36.64 15.18
N LEU A 4 -1.84 -36.23 16.41
CA LEU A 4 -3.02 -35.43 16.71
C LEU A 4 -2.73 -33.94 16.50
N PRO A 5 -3.68 -33.16 15.95
CA PRO A 5 -3.52 -31.71 15.84
C PRO A 5 -3.49 -31.06 17.23
N LEU A 6 -2.77 -29.94 17.36
CA LEU A 6 -2.50 -29.29 18.64
C LEU A 6 -3.78 -28.82 19.35
N ASP A 7 -4.79 -28.36 18.62
CA ASP A 7 -6.09 -27.92 19.14
C ASP A 7 -6.88 -29.06 19.82
N GLN A 8 -6.63 -30.32 19.45
CA GLN A 8 -7.28 -31.49 20.02
C GLN A 8 -6.39 -32.25 21.00
N LEU A 9 -5.11 -31.90 21.05
CA LEU A 9 -4.13 -32.55 21.91
C LEU A 9 -4.41 -32.24 23.39
N GLN A 10 -4.37 -33.27 24.22
CA GLN A 10 -4.47 -33.13 25.67
C GLN A 10 -3.14 -33.48 26.35
N ILE A 11 -2.74 -32.67 27.32
CA ILE A 11 -1.50 -32.83 28.08
C ILE A 11 -1.85 -33.12 29.54
N THR A 12 -1.33 -34.22 30.06
CA THR A 12 -1.44 -34.56 31.48
C THR A 12 -0.26 -33.99 32.24
N HIS A 13 -0.54 -33.10 33.19
CA HIS A 13 0.45 -32.50 34.07
C HIS A 13 0.10 -32.77 35.54
N LYS A 14 1.10 -32.68 36.42
CA LYS A 14 0.90 -32.84 37.85
C LYS A 14 0.54 -31.49 38.45
N ASP A 15 -0.65 -31.38 39.03
CA ASP A 15 -1.06 -30.19 39.75
C ASP A 15 -0.14 -29.97 40.96
N LEU A 16 0.53 -28.81 41.00
CA LEU A 16 1.48 -28.44 42.05
C LEU A 16 0.80 -28.28 43.41
N LYS A 17 -0.50 -27.94 43.46
CA LYS A 17 -1.23 -27.73 44.71
C LYS A 17 -1.75 -29.03 45.32
N THR A 18 -2.24 -29.95 44.49
CA THR A 18 -2.88 -31.19 44.97
C THR A 18 -2.03 -32.45 44.77
N GLY A 19 -0.97 -32.37 43.96
CA GLY A 19 -0.12 -33.49 43.60
C GLY A 19 -0.77 -34.53 42.68
N LYS A 20 -2.02 -34.31 42.26
CA LYS A 20 -2.77 -35.21 41.37
C LYS A 20 -2.44 -34.93 39.90
N LEU A 21 -2.55 -35.97 39.07
CA LEU A 21 -2.47 -35.80 37.62
C LEU A 21 -3.77 -35.17 37.12
N ARG A 22 -3.65 -34.06 36.40
CA ARG A 22 -4.75 -33.36 35.74
C ARG A 22 -4.46 -33.34 34.25
N THR A 23 -5.47 -33.65 33.45
CA THR A 23 -5.41 -33.52 31.99
C THR A 23 -6.07 -32.21 31.59
N SER A 24 -5.39 -31.43 30.76
CA SER A 24 -5.89 -30.18 30.19
C SER A 24 -5.63 -30.16 28.68
N PRO A 25 -6.30 -29.29 27.91
CA PRO A 25 -5.91 -29.00 26.54
C PRO A 25 -4.44 -28.59 26.46
N ALA A 26 -3.79 -28.89 25.34
CA ALA A 26 -2.42 -28.45 25.07
C ALA A 26 -2.33 -26.93 24.99
N LEU A 27 -3.28 -26.28 24.33
CA LEU A 27 -3.43 -24.82 24.35
C LEU A 27 -4.13 -24.40 25.64
N HIS A 28 -3.38 -23.87 26.61
CA HIS A 28 -3.95 -23.41 27.88
C HIS A 28 -3.18 -22.20 28.44
N PRO A 29 -3.85 -21.20 29.05
CA PRO A 29 -3.18 -20.01 29.58
C PRO A 29 -2.06 -20.31 30.59
N GLU A 30 -2.23 -21.33 31.43
CA GLU A 30 -1.22 -21.75 32.41
C GLU A 30 0.05 -22.35 31.78
N GLN A 31 0.04 -22.68 30.48
CA GLN A 31 1.20 -23.22 29.77
C GLN A 31 2.07 -22.14 29.11
N LYS A 32 1.60 -20.88 29.05
CA LYS A 32 2.45 -19.77 28.61
C LYS A 32 3.56 -19.54 29.63
N ALA A 33 4.73 -19.11 29.17
CA ALA A 33 5.79 -18.72 30.07
C ALA A 33 5.51 -17.31 30.62
N ASP A 34 5.90 -17.08 31.88
CA ASP A 34 5.85 -15.77 32.51
C ASP A 34 7.04 -14.91 32.05
N ARG A 35 6.94 -14.43 30.81
CA ARG A 35 7.92 -13.57 30.16
C ARG A 35 7.23 -12.30 29.72
N TYR A 36 7.83 -11.16 30.01
CA TYR A 36 7.27 -9.86 29.67
C TYR A 36 7.94 -9.30 28.41
N PHE A 37 7.16 -8.96 27.39
CA PHE A 37 7.66 -8.34 26.17
C PHE A 37 7.50 -6.82 26.22
N VAL A 38 8.62 -6.10 26.17
CA VAL A 38 8.60 -4.63 26.12
C VAL A 38 8.20 -4.12 24.74
N LEU A 39 7.58 -2.93 24.68
CA LEU A 39 7.21 -2.28 23.41
C LEU A 39 8.45 -1.79 22.66
N TYR A 40 8.42 -1.92 21.34
CA TYR A 40 9.42 -1.37 20.44
C TYR A 40 9.32 0.16 20.37
N LYS A 41 10.48 0.81 20.28
CA LYS A 41 10.61 2.23 19.92
C LYS A 41 11.60 2.34 18.75
N PRO A 42 11.36 3.23 17.77
CA PRO A 42 12.29 3.44 16.66
C PRO A 42 13.58 4.11 17.18
N PRO A 43 14.71 3.95 16.49
CA PRO A 43 15.91 4.65 16.90
C PRO A 43 15.75 6.16 16.63
N PRO A 44 16.52 7.00 17.34
CA PRO A 44 16.43 8.44 17.21
C PRO A 44 16.77 8.90 15.78
N LYS A 45 16.14 10.01 15.36
CA LYS A 45 16.43 10.64 14.06
C LYS A 45 17.85 11.18 13.98
N ASP A 46 18.38 11.61 15.13
CA ASP A 46 19.74 12.11 15.29
C ASP A 46 20.61 11.07 16.02
N ASN A 47 21.89 10.98 15.66
CA ASN A 47 22.85 10.06 16.27
C ASN A 47 23.34 10.54 17.65
N ILE A 48 22.44 11.04 18.51
CA ILE A 48 22.76 11.48 19.87
C ILE A 48 23.10 10.24 20.72
N PRO A 49 24.33 10.13 21.28
CA PRO A 49 24.79 8.89 21.90
C PRO A 49 23.86 8.33 23.00
N ALA A 50 23.35 9.19 23.88
CA ALA A 50 22.46 8.77 24.97
C ALA A 50 21.13 8.18 24.46
N LEU A 51 20.55 8.76 23.39
CA LEU A 51 19.30 8.26 22.80
C LEU A 51 19.53 6.97 22.01
N VAL A 52 20.70 6.83 21.39
CA VAL A 52 21.10 5.59 20.71
C VAL A 52 21.29 4.46 21.70
N GLU A 53 21.91 4.72 22.86
CA GLU A 53 22.07 3.74 23.93
C GLU A 53 20.71 3.28 24.50
N GLU A 54 19.79 4.20 24.77
CA GLU A 54 18.42 3.86 25.21
C GLU A 54 17.70 2.98 24.19
N TYR A 55 17.79 3.32 22.90
CA TYR A 55 17.25 2.50 21.82
C TYR A 55 17.86 1.09 21.81
N LEU A 56 19.20 0.99 21.86
CA LEU A 56 19.90 -0.29 21.78
C LEU A 56 19.58 -1.21 22.97
N GLU A 57 19.48 -0.65 24.18
CA GLU A 57 19.07 -1.41 25.37
C GLU A 57 17.68 -2.00 25.18
N ARG A 58 16.70 -1.16 24.81
CA ARG A 58 15.31 -1.59 24.60
C ARG A 58 15.19 -2.59 23.46
N ALA A 59 15.84 -2.32 22.34
CA ALA A 59 15.86 -3.21 21.17
C ALA A 59 16.51 -4.57 21.48
N THR A 60 17.50 -4.60 22.39
CA THR A 60 18.14 -5.84 22.83
C THR A 60 17.18 -6.73 23.62
N PHE A 61 16.34 -6.16 24.50
CA PHE A 61 15.29 -6.92 25.18
C PHE A 61 14.35 -7.56 24.16
N VAL A 62 13.77 -6.76 23.25
CA VAL A 62 12.87 -7.26 22.20
C VAL A 62 13.53 -8.36 21.37
N ALA A 63 14.78 -8.16 20.92
CA ALA A 63 15.48 -9.12 20.09
C ALA A 63 15.73 -10.45 20.83
N ASN A 64 16.17 -10.39 22.08
CA ASN A 64 16.43 -11.59 22.88
C ASN A 64 15.15 -12.37 23.20
N ASP A 65 14.04 -11.66 23.43
CA ASP A 65 12.76 -12.29 23.72
C ASP A 65 12.13 -12.90 22.47
N LEU A 66 12.27 -12.27 21.30
CA LEU A 66 11.85 -12.85 20.03
C LEU A 66 12.72 -14.06 19.63
N ASP A 67 14.03 -14.01 19.87
CA ASP A 67 14.91 -15.15 19.60
C ASP A 67 14.57 -16.34 20.52
N TRP A 68 14.23 -16.07 21.79
CA TRP A 68 13.70 -17.10 22.68
C TRP A 68 12.35 -17.65 22.19
N LEU A 69 11.43 -16.77 21.76
CA LEU A 69 10.11 -17.16 21.26
C LEU A 69 10.25 -18.10 20.05
N LEU A 70 11.13 -17.78 19.11
CA LEU A 70 11.42 -18.60 17.94
C LEU A 70 12.08 -19.95 18.31
N ALA A 71 12.81 -20.02 19.42
CA ALA A 71 13.39 -21.25 19.92
C ALA A 71 12.39 -22.16 20.66
N LEU A 72 11.17 -21.68 20.97
CA LEU A 72 10.18 -22.50 21.64
C LEU A 72 9.68 -23.67 20.77
N PRO A 73 9.34 -24.83 21.37
CA PRO A 73 8.57 -25.88 20.71
C PRO A 73 7.20 -25.37 20.22
N HIS A 74 6.63 -26.05 19.23
CA HIS A 74 5.37 -25.65 18.56
C HIS A 74 4.22 -25.37 19.54
N ASP A 75 3.94 -26.29 20.46
CA ASP A 75 2.89 -26.16 21.48
C ASP A 75 3.09 -24.93 22.39
N LYS A 76 4.32 -24.73 22.87
CA LYS A 76 4.65 -23.60 23.76
C LYS A 76 4.68 -22.26 23.04
N PHE A 77 5.15 -22.25 21.80
CA PHE A 77 5.09 -21.07 20.93
C PHE A 77 3.63 -20.63 20.76
N TRP A 78 2.74 -21.56 20.41
CA TRP A 78 1.32 -21.26 20.24
C TRP A 78 0.64 -20.83 21.54
N CYS A 79 0.98 -21.42 22.69
CA CYS A 79 0.50 -20.92 23.98
C CYS A 79 0.96 -19.47 24.25
N GLN A 80 2.22 -19.14 23.93
CA GLN A 80 2.72 -17.78 24.14
C GLN A 80 2.01 -16.77 23.24
N VAL A 81 1.91 -17.03 21.93
CA VAL A 81 1.32 -16.06 20.99
C VAL A 81 -0.17 -15.83 21.22
N ILE A 82 -0.91 -16.85 21.69
CA ILE A 82 -2.34 -16.77 21.95
C ILE A 82 -2.63 -16.05 23.28
N PHE A 83 -1.90 -16.41 24.35
CA PHE A 83 -2.28 -16.00 25.70
C PHE A 83 -1.42 -14.87 26.30
N ASP A 84 -0.40 -14.39 25.58
CA ASP A 84 0.43 -13.25 26.00
C ASP A 84 0.12 -11.98 25.20
N GLU A 85 -0.68 -11.10 25.81
CA GLU A 85 -1.00 -9.80 25.24
C GLU A 85 0.23 -8.89 25.08
N THR A 86 1.26 -9.03 25.93
CA THR A 86 2.44 -8.17 25.87
C THR A 86 3.26 -8.47 24.61
N LEU A 87 3.29 -9.74 24.19
CA LEU A 87 3.88 -10.16 22.92
C LEU A 87 3.14 -9.54 21.73
N GLN A 88 1.81 -9.60 21.71
CA GLN A 88 1.02 -8.98 20.63
C GLN A 88 1.25 -7.47 20.55
N LYS A 89 1.21 -6.77 21.69
CA LYS A 89 1.48 -5.32 21.76
C LYS A 89 2.91 -4.99 21.33
N CYS A 90 3.89 -5.84 21.65
CA CYS A 90 5.27 -5.69 21.20
C CYS A 90 5.39 -5.81 19.67
N LEU A 91 4.83 -6.86 19.06
CA LEU A 91 4.84 -7.06 17.60
C LEU A 91 4.11 -5.92 16.88
N ASP A 92 2.95 -5.49 17.40
CA ASP A 92 2.18 -4.36 16.87
C ASP A 92 2.98 -3.06 16.93
N SER A 93 3.62 -2.77 18.07
CA SER A 93 4.49 -1.60 18.21
C SER A 93 5.67 -1.61 17.24
N TYR A 94 6.23 -2.78 16.93
CA TYR A 94 7.30 -2.90 15.94
C TYR A 94 6.78 -2.59 14.53
N LEU A 95 5.71 -3.26 14.08
CA LEU A 95 5.12 -3.01 12.76
C LEU A 95 4.71 -1.55 12.61
N HIS A 96 4.17 -0.96 13.67
CA HIS A 96 3.74 0.42 13.68
C HIS A 96 4.91 1.41 13.60
N TYR A 97 5.90 1.30 14.48
CA TYR A 97 6.92 2.36 14.58
C TYR A 97 8.19 2.10 13.80
N VAL A 98 8.41 0.91 13.24
CA VAL A 98 9.64 0.64 12.50
C VAL A 98 9.78 1.59 11.30
N PRO A 99 10.95 2.22 11.10
CA PRO A 99 11.18 3.08 9.94
C PRO A 99 11.09 2.30 8.62
N ARG A 100 10.39 2.86 7.63
CA ARG A 100 10.32 2.27 6.29
C ARG A 100 11.56 2.66 5.50
N LYS A 101 11.96 1.82 4.53
CA LYS A 101 13.16 2.04 3.70
C LYS A 101 13.11 3.34 2.89
N PHE A 102 11.91 3.85 2.61
CA PHE A 102 11.70 5.09 1.87
C PHE A 102 11.53 6.31 2.79
N ASP A 103 11.52 6.16 4.12
CA ASP A 103 11.49 7.30 5.03
C ASP A 103 12.80 8.09 4.98
N GLU A 104 12.73 9.37 5.33
CA GLU A 104 13.92 10.21 5.49
C GLU A 104 14.75 9.67 6.66
N TRP A 105 15.99 9.29 6.38
CA TRP A 105 16.85 8.62 7.36
C TRP A 105 18.26 9.20 7.36
N VAL A 106 18.74 9.63 8.54
CA VAL A 106 20.15 9.96 8.76
C VAL A 106 20.92 8.65 8.91
N ALA A 107 22.04 8.49 8.18
CA ALA A 107 22.86 7.28 8.25
C ALA A 107 23.14 6.88 9.72
N PRO A 108 22.59 5.76 10.21
CA PRO A 108 22.67 5.41 11.61
C PRO A 108 24.01 4.73 11.91
N ALA A 109 24.40 4.70 13.18
CA ALA A 109 25.59 3.95 13.60
C ALA A 109 25.49 2.45 13.19
N PRO A 110 26.60 1.77 12.86
CA PRO A 110 26.58 0.37 12.43
C PRO A 110 25.86 -0.57 13.41
N GLU A 111 26.00 -0.32 14.71
CA GLU A 111 25.34 -1.09 15.78
C GLU A 111 23.81 -1.04 15.68
N VAL A 112 23.25 0.14 15.35
CA VAL A 112 21.81 0.33 15.13
C VAL A 112 21.35 -0.42 13.88
N VAL A 113 22.15 -0.39 12.82
CA VAL A 113 21.85 -1.12 11.57
C VAL A 113 21.76 -2.62 11.83
N ASP A 114 22.74 -3.18 12.54
CA ASP A 114 22.79 -4.61 12.81
C ASP A 114 21.67 -5.05 13.76
N MET A 115 21.36 -4.24 14.76
CA MET A 115 20.21 -4.48 15.64
C MET A 115 18.87 -4.44 14.87
N GLN A 116 18.68 -3.44 14.00
CA GLN A 116 17.48 -3.38 13.15
C GLN A 116 17.37 -4.59 12.24
N LYS A 117 18.47 -5.06 11.62
CA LYS A 117 18.45 -6.27 10.80
C LYS A 117 18.06 -7.50 11.60
N ARG A 118 18.56 -7.64 12.84
CA ARG A 118 18.22 -8.74 13.74
C ARG A 118 16.73 -8.72 14.07
N LEU A 119 16.20 -7.57 14.51
CA LEU A 119 14.77 -7.40 14.81
C LEU A 119 13.90 -7.66 13.57
N HIS A 120 14.26 -7.09 12.42
CA HIS A 120 13.53 -7.28 11.17
C HIS A 120 13.43 -8.76 10.79
N ARG A 121 14.52 -9.51 10.93
CA ARG A 121 14.52 -10.96 10.69
C ARG A 121 13.66 -11.70 11.72
N SER A 122 13.83 -11.45 13.01
CA SER A 122 13.11 -12.19 14.04
C SER A 122 11.60 -11.92 14.00
N VAL A 123 11.18 -10.68 13.75
CA VAL A 123 9.76 -10.33 13.57
C VAL A 123 9.16 -11.05 12.36
N PHE A 124 9.84 -11.02 11.20
CA PHE A 124 9.37 -11.73 10.01
C PHE A 124 9.19 -13.23 10.27
N LEU A 125 10.16 -13.87 10.91
CA LEU A 125 10.10 -15.30 11.23
C LEU A 125 8.99 -15.63 12.23
N THR A 126 8.71 -14.74 13.18
CA THR A 126 7.59 -14.90 14.12
C THR A 126 6.26 -14.89 13.37
N PHE A 127 6.04 -13.91 12.49
CA PHE A 127 4.83 -13.87 11.65
C PHE A 127 4.76 -15.02 10.66
N LEU A 128 5.88 -15.46 10.08
CA LEU A 128 5.94 -16.64 9.23
C LEU A 128 5.44 -17.88 9.98
N ARG A 129 5.93 -18.09 11.21
CA ARG A 129 5.52 -19.22 12.05
C ARG A 129 4.03 -19.14 12.42
N MET A 130 3.54 -17.95 12.81
CA MET A 130 2.11 -17.73 13.09
C MET A 130 1.22 -17.91 11.85
N SER A 131 1.72 -17.64 10.65
CA SER A 131 0.97 -17.85 9.40
C SER A 131 0.99 -19.30 8.89
N THR A 132 1.73 -20.20 9.56
CA THR A 132 1.94 -21.59 9.12
C THR A 132 1.18 -22.57 10.01
N HIS A 133 -0.01 -23.01 9.56
CA HIS A 133 -0.85 -23.95 10.33
C HIS A 133 -0.24 -25.37 10.46
N LYS A 134 0.73 -25.72 9.60
CA LYS A 134 1.43 -27.00 9.59
C LYS A 134 2.95 -26.79 9.58
N GLU A 135 3.55 -26.76 10.77
CA GLU A 135 4.99 -26.58 10.95
C GLU A 135 5.78 -27.85 10.57
N SER A 136 5.21 -29.03 10.83
CA SER A 136 5.77 -30.32 10.41
C SER A 136 4.67 -31.40 10.27
N LYS A 137 5.07 -32.66 10.05
CA LYS A 137 4.12 -33.80 10.03
C LYS A 137 3.47 -34.04 11.39
N ASP A 138 4.22 -33.80 12.47
CA ASP A 138 3.79 -34.06 13.85
C ASP A 138 3.29 -32.81 14.58
N HIS A 139 3.52 -31.63 14.00
CA HIS A 139 3.22 -30.33 14.60
C HIS A 139 2.36 -29.52 13.64
N PHE A 140 1.05 -29.55 13.87
CA PHE A 140 0.06 -28.85 13.08
C PHE A 140 -1.18 -28.51 13.90
N ILE A 141 -1.95 -27.54 13.44
CA ILE A 141 -3.26 -27.13 13.95
C ILE A 141 -4.28 -27.42 12.86
N SER A 142 -5.47 -27.89 13.23
CA SER A 142 -6.57 -28.09 12.29
C SER A 142 -6.90 -26.78 11.56
N PRO A 143 -7.12 -26.77 10.23
CA PRO A 143 -7.37 -25.56 9.44
C PRO A 143 -8.43 -24.59 10.02
N SER A 144 -9.59 -25.11 10.44
CA SER A 144 -10.67 -24.32 11.03
C SER A 144 -10.25 -23.68 12.36
N ALA A 145 -9.71 -24.48 13.29
CA ALA A 145 -9.23 -24.00 14.59
C ALA A 145 -8.10 -22.97 14.42
N PHE A 146 -7.21 -23.16 13.45
CA PHE A 146 -6.16 -22.21 13.13
C PHE A 146 -6.74 -20.85 12.68
N GLY A 147 -7.70 -20.86 11.75
CA GLY A 147 -8.37 -19.63 11.30
C GLY A 147 -9.08 -18.88 12.43
N GLU A 148 -9.76 -19.60 13.33
CA GLU A 148 -10.38 -19.03 14.53
C GLU A 148 -9.33 -18.46 15.51
N ILE A 149 -8.24 -19.18 15.74
CA ILE A 149 -7.14 -18.71 16.60
C ILE A 149 -6.55 -17.40 16.08
N LEU A 150 -6.27 -17.33 14.77
CA LEU A 150 -5.71 -16.11 14.19
C LEU A 150 -6.63 -14.91 14.38
N TYR A 151 -7.91 -15.09 14.07
CA TYR A 151 -8.90 -14.01 14.03
C TYR A 151 -9.30 -13.54 15.44
N ASN A 152 -9.70 -14.49 16.30
CA ASN A 152 -10.26 -14.17 17.61
C ASN A 152 -9.23 -13.62 18.60
N ASN A 153 -7.95 -13.95 18.42
CA ASN A 153 -6.87 -13.46 19.28
C ASN A 153 -6.12 -12.26 18.70
N PHE A 154 -6.65 -11.63 17.63
CA PHE A 154 -6.08 -10.45 16.98
C PHE A 154 -4.62 -10.62 16.53
N LEU A 155 -4.22 -11.85 16.17
CA LEU A 155 -2.84 -12.14 15.74
C LEU A 155 -2.52 -11.48 14.39
N PHE A 156 -3.55 -11.31 13.56
CA PHE A 156 -3.50 -10.55 12.31
C PHE A 156 -4.71 -9.62 12.21
N ASP A 157 -4.49 -8.45 11.60
CA ASP A 157 -5.52 -7.52 11.15
C ASP A 157 -5.08 -6.92 9.81
N ILE A 158 -5.99 -6.25 9.11
CA ILE A 158 -5.67 -5.59 7.83
C ILE A 158 -4.50 -4.59 7.95
N PRO A 159 -4.45 -3.72 8.98
CA PRO A 159 -3.27 -2.88 9.26
C PRO A 159 -1.94 -3.64 9.29
N LYS A 160 -1.84 -4.70 10.11
CA LYS A 160 -0.64 -5.52 10.26
C LYS A 160 -0.28 -6.20 8.93
N ILE A 161 -1.27 -6.66 8.18
CA ILE A 161 -1.04 -7.28 6.86
C ILE A 161 -0.47 -6.25 5.87
N LEU A 162 -1.02 -5.03 5.83
CA LEU A 162 -0.49 -3.94 5.02
C LEU A 162 0.96 -3.62 5.41
N ASP A 163 1.25 -3.52 6.72
CA ASP A 163 2.59 -3.26 7.25
C ASP A 163 3.56 -4.41 6.91
N LEU A 164 3.13 -5.67 7.04
CA LEU A 164 3.92 -6.84 6.67
C LEU A 164 4.31 -6.80 5.18
N CYS A 165 3.37 -6.46 4.30
CA CYS A 165 3.61 -6.35 2.86
C CYS A 165 4.64 -5.27 2.51
N VAL A 166 4.49 -4.06 3.06
CA VAL A 166 5.42 -2.97 2.75
C VAL A 166 6.81 -3.18 3.37
N LEU A 167 6.90 -3.81 4.55
CA LEU A 167 8.17 -4.07 5.22
C LEU A 167 8.94 -5.23 4.61
N PHE A 168 8.27 -6.34 4.30
CA PHE A 168 8.91 -7.61 3.98
C PHE A 168 8.72 -8.05 2.52
N GLY A 169 7.83 -7.42 1.77
CA GLY A 169 7.55 -7.79 0.37
C GLY A 169 8.77 -7.66 -0.53
N LYS A 170 9.55 -6.58 -0.37
CA LYS A 170 10.81 -6.39 -1.10
C LYS A 170 11.92 -7.28 -0.51
N GLY A 171 12.03 -8.49 -1.06
CA GLY A 171 13.08 -9.48 -0.78
C GLY A 171 12.54 -10.86 -0.42
N ASN A 172 11.44 -10.93 0.33
CA ASN A 172 10.83 -12.19 0.77
C ASN A 172 9.47 -12.47 0.09
N SER A 173 9.19 -11.82 -1.05
CA SER A 173 7.89 -11.86 -1.74
C SER A 173 7.32 -13.28 -1.85
N PRO A 174 8.01 -14.31 -2.39
CA PRO A 174 7.42 -15.65 -2.55
C PRO A 174 6.91 -16.26 -1.23
N LEU A 175 7.66 -16.04 -0.15
CA LEU A 175 7.29 -16.58 1.16
C LEU A 175 6.12 -15.78 1.75
N LEU A 176 6.15 -14.45 1.63
CA LEU A 176 5.09 -13.60 2.11
C LEU A 176 3.77 -13.80 1.34
N LYS A 177 3.81 -14.04 0.03
CA LYS A 177 2.64 -14.45 -0.78
C LYS A 177 1.99 -15.70 -0.18
N LYS A 178 2.79 -16.70 0.18
CA LYS A 178 2.31 -17.92 0.85
C LYS A 178 1.73 -17.63 2.23
N MET A 179 2.37 -16.77 3.03
CA MET A 179 1.91 -16.39 4.36
C MET A 179 0.53 -15.74 4.30
N ILE A 180 0.40 -14.65 3.52
CA ILE A 180 -0.85 -13.90 3.40
C ILE A 180 -1.93 -14.75 2.74
N GLY A 181 -1.59 -15.48 1.66
CA GLY A 181 -2.50 -16.43 1.02
C GLY A 181 -3.05 -17.45 2.01
N ASN A 182 -2.19 -18.10 2.82
CA ASN A 182 -2.65 -19.08 3.81
C ASN A 182 -3.55 -18.44 4.88
N ILE A 183 -3.28 -17.21 5.33
CA ILE A 183 -4.14 -16.51 6.30
C ILE A 183 -5.54 -16.29 5.72
N PHE A 184 -5.65 -15.74 4.51
CA PHE A 184 -6.95 -15.50 3.87
C PHE A 184 -7.68 -16.80 3.48
N THR A 185 -6.95 -17.86 3.10
CA THR A 185 -7.55 -19.16 2.80
C THR A 185 -8.13 -19.82 4.04
N GLN A 186 -7.39 -19.86 5.15
CA GLN A 186 -7.86 -20.51 6.38
C GLN A 186 -8.85 -19.64 7.17
N GLN A 187 -8.86 -18.33 6.93
CA GLN A 187 -9.80 -17.40 7.55
C GLN A 187 -10.32 -16.38 6.51
N PRO A 188 -11.42 -16.72 5.80
CA PRO A 188 -12.00 -15.85 4.79
C PRO A 188 -12.61 -14.54 5.34
N SER A 189 -12.94 -14.44 6.64
CA SER A 189 -13.50 -13.21 7.21
C SER A 189 -12.58 -11.99 7.09
N TYR A 190 -11.28 -12.18 6.83
CA TYR A 190 -10.38 -11.07 6.50
C TYR A 190 -10.75 -10.36 5.19
N TYR A 191 -11.47 -11.00 4.26
CA TYR A 191 -12.04 -10.29 3.11
C TYR A 191 -13.13 -9.29 3.52
N ASN A 192 -13.93 -9.62 4.53
CA ASN A 192 -14.92 -8.71 5.09
C ASN A 192 -14.24 -7.56 5.85
N ASP A 193 -13.23 -7.85 6.67
CA ASP A 193 -12.41 -6.82 7.33
C ASP A 193 -11.78 -5.86 6.29
N LEU A 194 -11.32 -6.40 5.16
CA LEU A 194 -10.77 -5.59 4.06
C LEU A 194 -11.85 -4.72 3.42
N ASP A 195 -13.02 -5.29 3.12
CA ASP A 195 -14.17 -4.57 2.55
C ASP A 195 -14.63 -3.42 3.44
N GLU A 196 -14.68 -3.63 4.76
CA GLU A 196 -14.99 -2.61 5.76
C GLU A 196 -13.88 -1.55 5.88
N THR A 197 -12.63 -1.90 5.54
CA THR A 197 -11.47 -0.98 5.56
C THR A 197 -11.42 -0.09 4.31
N MET A 198 -12.01 -0.50 3.19
CA MET A 198 -11.96 0.24 1.92
C MET A 198 -12.47 1.69 2.01
N PRO A 199 -13.62 2.00 2.67
CA PRO A 199 -14.06 3.38 2.84
C PRO A 199 -13.02 4.26 3.54
N THR A 200 -12.28 3.72 4.50
CA THR A 200 -11.22 4.44 5.21
C THR A 200 -10.01 4.68 4.31
N ILE A 201 -9.63 3.69 3.48
CA ILE A 201 -8.59 3.85 2.46
C ILE A 201 -8.95 4.99 1.50
N LEU A 202 -10.18 5.01 1.00
CA LEU A 202 -10.65 6.04 0.09
C LEU A 202 -10.74 7.42 0.76
N GLN A 203 -11.14 7.47 2.04
CA GLN A 203 -11.19 8.72 2.81
C GLN A 203 -9.80 9.37 2.94
N VAL A 204 -8.72 8.60 2.91
CA VAL A 204 -7.36 9.17 2.94
C VAL A 204 -7.05 10.01 1.73
N PHE A 205 -7.40 9.55 0.53
CA PHE A 205 -7.25 10.33 -0.69
C PHE A 205 -8.10 11.61 -0.64
N SER A 206 -9.34 11.50 -0.14
CA SER A 206 -10.22 12.65 0.10
C SER A 206 -9.61 13.65 1.09
N ASN A 207 -9.01 13.16 2.18
CA ASN A 207 -8.36 14.01 3.18
C ASN A 207 -7.15 14.73 2.57
N ILE A 208 -6.35 14.07 1.73
CA ILE A 208 -5.23 14.71 1.04
C ILE A 208 -5.72 15.85 0.13
N LEU A 209 -6.81 15.64 -0.63
CA LEU A 209 -7.42 16.70 -1.44
C LEU A 209 -7.94 17.85 -0.58
N GLN A 210 -8.65 17.54 0.50
CA GLN A 210 -9.21 18.53 1.43
C GLN A 210 -8.10 19.37 2.10
N HIS A 211 -7.05 18.72 2.60
CA HIS A 211 -5.91 19.40 3.22
C HIS A 211 -5.13 20.26 2.22
N SER A 212 -5.15 19.89 0.94
CA SER A 212 -4.53 20.66 -0.15
C SER A 212 -5.45 21.76 -0.70
N GLY A 213 -6.68 21.93 -0.17
CA GLY A 213 -7.65 22.90 -0.73
C GLY A 213 -8.12 22.56 -2.15
N LEU A 214 -7.99 21.30 -2.56
CA LEU A 214 -8.30 20.80 -3.92
C LEU A 214 -9.64 20.06 -4.01
N GLN A 215 -10.37 19.96 -2.90
CA GLN A 215 -11.69 19.36 -2.92
C GLN A 215 -12.65 20.26 -3.70
N GLY A 216 -13.20 19.75 -4.80
CA GLY A 216 -14.26 20.43 -5.53
C GLY A 216 -15.47 20.66 -4.62
N ASP A 217 -16.18 21.76 -4.82
CA ASP A 217 -17.39 22.17 -4.07
C ASP A 217 -18.62 21.25 -4.35
N GLY A 218 -18.37 19.99 -4.66
CA GLY A 218 -19.33 19.00 -5.14
C GLY A 218 -19.74 18.02 -4.03
N ALA A 219 -21.01 18.11 -3.64
CA ALA A 219 -21.80 17.08 -2.95
C ALA A 219 -21.68 16.93 -1.42
N SER A 220 -21.24 17.96 -0.68
CA SER A 220 -21.68 18.09 0.72
C SER A 220 -22.90 19.01 0.78
N ALA A 221 -24.11 18.42 0.82
CA ALA A 221 -25.35 19.13 1.13
C ALA A 221 -25.44 19.57 2.61
N THR A 222 -24.29 19.78 3.27
CA THR A 222 -24.24 20.32 4.64
C THR A 222 -23.73 21.75 4.58
N PRO A 223 -24.43 22.71 5.20
CA PRO A 223 -23.96 24.09 5.25
C PRO A 223 -22.62 24.11 6.00
N GLN A 224 -21.54 24.48 5.28
CA GLN A 224 -20.23 24.70 5.89
C GLN A 224 -20.36 25.76 6.99
N LYS A 225 -19.74 25.48 8.14
CA LYS A 225 -19.63 26.46 9.23
C LYS A 225 -18.79 27.62 8.74
N LEU A 226 -19.24 28.85 9.01
CA LEU A 226 -18.59 30.13 8.68
C LEU A 226 -17.13 30.29 9.23
N GLU A 227 -16.62 29.29 9.96
CA GLU A 227 -15.29 29.27 10.59
C GLU A 227 -14.25 28.39 9.87
N GLU A 228 -14.64 27.58 8.85
CA GLU A 228 -13.66 26.91 7.99
C GLU A 228 -13.02 27.93 7.05
N ARG A 229 -11.93 28.57 7.51
CA ARG A 229 -10.99 29.26 6.62
C ARG A 229 -10.62 28.27 5.50
N GLY A 230 -10.86 28.64 4.25
CA GLY A 230 -10.45 27.85 3.09
C GLY A 230 -9.02 27.38 3.26
N ARG A 231 -8.80 26.07 3.16
CA ARG A 231 -7.46 25.48 3.24
C ARG A 231 -6.61 26.05 2.11
N LEU A 232 -5.35 26.31 2.41
CA LEU A 232 -4.41 26.89 1.45
C LEU A 232 -4.08 25.86 0.38
N THR A 233 -3.86 26.33 -0.85
CA THR A 233 -3.38 25.48 -1.95
C THR A 233 -1.95 25.00 -1.67
N PRO A 234 -1.45 23.95 -2.35
CA PRO A 234 -0.05 23.51 -2.21
C PRO A 234 0.97 24.63 -2.49
N SER A 235 0.59 25.62 -3.31
CA SER A 235 1.45 26.77 -3.62
C SER A 235 1.57 27.75 -2.45
N ASP A 236 0.54 27.85 -1.59
CA ASP A 236 0.45 28.87 -0.56
C ASP A 236 0.65 28.33 0.87
N MET A 237 0.50 27.03 1.07
CA MET A 237 0.64 26.41 2.39
C MET A 237 2.09 26.40 2.90
N PRO A 238 2.32 26.33 4.23
CA PRO A 238 3.66 26.17 4.80
C PRO A 238 4.41 24.97 4.21
N LEU A 239 5.74 25.10 4.01
CA LEU A 239 6.56 24.03 3.43
C LEU A 239 6.50 22.72 4.24
N LEU A 240 6.36 22.81 5.56
CA LEU A 240 6.26 21.65 6.43
C LEU A 240 4.94 20.89 6.23
N GLU A 241 3.83 21.62 6.03
CA GLU A 241 2.53 21.01 5.70
C GLU A 241 2.57 20.32 4.34
N LEU A 242 3.18 20.96 3.33
CA LEU A 242 3.38 20.34 2.01
C LEU A 242 4.26 19.07 2.11
N LYS A 243 5.33 19.13 2.92
CA LYS A 243 6.19 17.97 3.21
C LYS A 243 5.37 16.82 3.79
N ASP A 244 4.56 17.08 4.81
CA ASP A 244 3.77 16.04 5.47
C ASP A 244 2.73 15.42 4.53
N ILE A 245 2.07 16.23 3.69
CA ILE A 245 1.13 15.73 2.68
C ILE A 245 1.82 14.80 1.67
N VAL A 246 2.97 15.21 1.12
CA VAL A 246 3.69 14.40 0.13
C VAL A 246 4.26 13.13 0.75
N LEU A 247 4.77 13.20 1.99
CA LEU A 247 5.22 12.02 2.73
C LEU A 247 4.07 11.04 3.00
N TYR A 248 2.93 11.55 3.42
CA TYR A 248 1.74 10.75 3.71
C TYR A 248 1.17 10.08 2.45
N LEU A 249 1.14 10.82 1.33
CA LEU A 249 0.79 10.26 0.02
C LEU A 249 1.77 9.16 -0.40
N CYS A 250 3.08 9.40 -0.24
CA CYS A 250 4.12 8.43 -0.59
C CYS A 250 4.01 7.13 0.21
N ASP A 251 3.77 7.23 1.51
CA ASP A 251 3.56 6.07 2.39
C ASP A 251 2.30 5.30 1.99
N THR A 252 1.18 6.02 1.76
CA THR A 252 -0.09 5.46 1.29
C THR A 252 0.05 4.68 -0.01
N CYS A 253 0.57 5.31 -1.05
CA CYS A 253 0.70 4.65 -2.34
C CYS A 253 1.67 3.47 -2.28
N THR A 254 2.77 3.57 -1.53
CA THR A 254 3.76 2.49 -1.45
C THR A 254 3.21 1.28 -0.68
N THR A 255 2.46 1.53 0.40
CA THR A 255 1.89 0.47 1.23
C THR A 255 0.78 -0.27 0.50
N LEU A 256 -0.16 0.46 -0.14
CA LEU A 256 -1.23 -0.14 -0.93
C LEU A 256 -0.67 -0.95 -2.11
N TRP A 257 0.32 -0.39 -2.81
CA TRP A 257 0.99 -1.10 -3.90
C TRP A 257 1.67 -2.39 -3.42
N ALA A 258 2.43 -2.32 -2.33
CA ALA A 258 3.12 -3.49 -1.79
C ALA A 258 2.15 -4.58 -1.35
N PHE A 259 0.98 -4.20 -0.81
CA PHE A 259 -0.07 -5.15 -0.47
C PHE A 259 -0.64 -5.86 -1.69
N LEU A 260 -1.01 -5.13 -2.74
CA LEU A 260 -1.58 -5.73 -3.96
C LEU A 260 -0.55 -6.55 -4.76
N ASP A 261 0.74 -6.16 -4.74
CA ASP A 261 1.82 -6.95 -5.33
C ASP A 261 2.00 -8.33 -4.63
N ILE A 262 1.80 -8.35 -3.31
CA ILE A 262 1.90 -9.56 -2.50
C ILE A 262 0.60 -10.38 -2.53
N PHE A 263 -0.55 -9.73 -2.52
CA PHE A 263 -1.85 -10.39 -2.42
C PHE A 263 -2.82 -9.84 -3.47
N PRO A 264 -2.64 -10.21 -4.75
CA PRO A 264 -3.46 -9.69 -5.85
C PRO A 264 -4.94 -10.09 -5.78
N LEU A 265 -5.28 -11.17 -5.07
CA LEU A 265 -6.68 -11.58 -4.85
C LEU A 265 -7.53 -10.49 -4.15
N ALA A 266 -6.89 -9.54 -3.45
CA ALA A 266 -7.57 -8.38 -2.88
C ALA A 266 -8.06 -7.36 -3.93
N CYS A 267 -7.57 -7.40 -5.18
CA CYS A 267 -7.95 -6.45 -6.23
C CYS A 267 -9.46 -6.44 -6.49
N GLN A 268 -10.15 -7.58 -6.38
CA GLN A 268 -11.60 -7.65 -6.52
C GLN A 268 -12.32 -6.85 -5.42
N THR A 269 -11.87 -6.96 -4.17
CA THR A 269 -12.40 -6.17 -3.05
C THR A 269 -12.14 -4.68 -3.25
N PHE A 270 -10.98 -4.31 -3.80
CA PHE A 270 -10.71 -2.90 -4.12
C PHE A 270 -11.68 -2.38 -5.19
N GLN A 271 -11.83 -3.11 -6.31
CA GLN A 271 -12.66 -2.66 -7.42
C GLN A 271 -14.15 -2.60 -7.08
N LYS A 272 -14.64 -3.44 -6.15
CA LYS A 272 -16.01 -3.33 -5.59
C LYS A 272 -16.36 -1.93 -5.08
N HIS A 273 -15.37 -1.11 -4.72
CA HIS A 273 -15.53 0.28 -4.24
C HIS A 273 -15.17 1.34 -5.31
N ASP A 274 -15.18 0.99 -6.59
CA ASP A 274 -14.81 1.84 -7.72
C ASP A 274 -13.40 2.42 -7.62
N PHE A 275 -12.45 1.64 -7.07
CA PHE A 275 -11.12 2.14 -6.73
C PHE A 275 -10.35 2.68 -7.94
N CYS A 276 -10.43 2.03 -9.10
CA CYS A 276 -9.78 2.48 -10.33
C CYS A 276 -10.19 3.90 -10.74
N TYR A 277 -11.50 4.20 -10.76
CA TYR A 277 -12.01 5.53 -11.07
C TYR A 277 -11.60 6.56 -10.01
N ARG A 278 -11.77 6.23 -8.72
CA ARG A 278 -11.42 7.14 -7.62
C ARG A 278 -9.94 7.50 -7.60
N LEU A 279 -9.07 6.53 -7.90
CA LEU A 279 -7.63 6.74 -8.04
C LEU A 279 -7.31 7.64 -9.23
N ALA A 280 -7.90 7.38 -10.40
CA ALA A 280 -7.68 8.20 -11.59
C ALA A 280 -8.12 9.65 -11.37
N SER A 281 -9.30 9.87 -10.80
CA SER A 281 -9.83 11.20 -10.48
C SER A 281 -8.99 11.93 -9.41
N PHE A 282 -8.54 11.21 -8.37
CA PHE A 282 -7.57 11.75 -7.41
C PHE A 282 -6.27 12.17 -8.11
N TYR A 283 -5.75 11.34 -9.01
CA TYR A 283 -4.51 11.61 -9.73
C TYR A 283 -4.64 12.87 -10.61
N GLU A 284 -5.74 12.99 -11.36
CA GLU A 284 -6.02 14.16 -12.21
C GLU A 284 -6.04 15.46 -11.40
N THR A 285 -6.61 15.40 -10.19
CA THR A 285 -6.80 16.59 -9.33
C THR A 285 -5.54 16.94 -8.55
N ALA A 286 -4.93 15.98 -7.86
CA ALA A 286 -3.85 16.24 -6.89
C ALA A 286 -2.49 16.45 -7.56
N ILE A 287 -2.16 15.62 -8.57
CA ILE A 287 -0.80 15.55 -9.10
C ILE A 287 -0.36 16.84 -9.80
N PRO A 288 -1.17 17.48 -10.68
CA PRO A 288 -0.76 18.73 -11.32
C PRO A 288 -0.46 19.85 -10.33
N GLU A 289 -1.27 19.98 -9.29
CA GLU A 289 -1.16 21.05 -8.29
C GLU A 289 0.06 20.84 -7.38
N LEU A 290 0.28 19.61 -6.90
CA LEU A 290 1.47 19.27 -6.12
C LEU A 290 2.76 19.45 -6.94
N GLU A 291 2.78 19.01 -8.21
CA GLU A 291 3.94 19.21 -9.08
C GLU A 291 4.22 20.68 -9.36
N SER A 292 3.18 21.47 -9.63
CA SER A 292 3.27 22.90 -9.90
C SER A 292 3.84 23.64 -8.69
N ALA A 293 3.34 23.35 -7.50
CA ALA A 293 3.82 23.94 -6.25
C ALA A 293 5.30 23.61 -5.99
N ILE A 294 5.68 22.33 -6.07
CA ILE A 294 7.08 21.91 -5.85
C ILE A 294 8.03 22.57 -6.85
N LYS A 295 7.63 22.70 -8.13
CA LYS A 295 8.44 23.36 -9.16
C LYS A 295 8.59 24.86 -8.91
N LYS A 296 7.49 25.57 -8.65
CA LYS A 296 7.49 27.03 -8.44
C LYS A 296 8.28 27.44 -7.21
N ARG A 297 8.17 26.65 -6.15
CA ARG A 297 8.74 26.95 -4.84
C ARG A 297 10.17 26.43 -4.66
N ARG A 298 10.75 25.78 -5.69
CA ARG A 298 12.07 25.10 -5.65
C ARG A 298 13.20 25.91 -5.03
N LEU A 299 13.15 27.25 -5.13
CA LEU A 299 14.17 28.15 -4.59
C LEU A 299 14.04 28.42 -3.08
N GLU A 300 12.91 28.09 -2.44
CA GLU A 300 12.70 28.27 -0.99
C GLU A 300 13.58 27.29 -0.18
N ASP A 301 13.57 26.01 -0.55
CA ASP A 301 14.48 24.98 -0.03
C ASP A 301 14.75 23.93 -1.11
N SER A 302 15.87 24.09 -1.81
CA SER A 302 16.21 23.23 -2.95
C SER A 302 16.46 21.77 -2.57
N LYS A 303 16.88 21.48 -1.33
CA LYS A 303 17.13 20.10 -0.91
C LYS A 303 15.81 19.43 -0.56
N LEU A 304 15.01 20.08 0.28
CA LEU A 304 13.71 19.55 0.67
C LEU A 304 12.79 19.35 -0.54
N LEU A 305 12.64 20.35 -1.41
CA LEU A 305 11.75 20.22 -2.57
C LEU A 305 12.29 19.28 -3.64
N GLY A 306 13.61 19.07 -3.69
CA GLY A 306 14.20 17.99 -4.48
C GLY A 306 13.77 16.61 -3.98
N ASP A 307 13.80 16.38 -2.66
CA ASP A 307 13.30 15.14 -2.04
C ASP A 307 11.79 14.97 -2.23
N LEU A 308 10.99 16.02 -2.02
CA LEU A 308 9.54 15.97 -2.26
C LEU A 308 9.19 15.66 -3.71
N TRP A 309 9.97 16.18 -4.67
CA TRP A 309 9.79 15.85 -6.09
C TRP A 309 10.02 14.36 -6.37
N GLN A 310 11.07 13.77 -5.79
CA GLN A 310 11.36 12.34 -5.94
C GLN A 310 10.25 11.49 -5.33
N ARG A 311 9.79 11.85 -4.12
CA ARG A 311 8.68 11.16 -3.44
C ARG A 311 7.38 11.25 -4.22
N LEU A 312 7.01 12.43 -4.71
CA LEU A 312 5.82 12.59 -5.53
C LEU A 312 5.91 11.78 -6.84
N SER A 313 7.07 11.78 -7.49
CA SER A 313 7.30 10.98 -8.71
C SER A 313 7.16 9.47 -8.43
N HIS A 314 7.68 9.01 -7.29
CA HIS A 314 7.50 7.64 -6.82
C HIS A 314 6.02 7.33 -6.53
N SER A 315 5.31 8.19 -5.81
CA SER A 315 3.87 8.03 -5.53
C SER A 315 3.06 7.91 -6.82
N ARG A 316 3.33 8.78 -7.81
CA ARG A 316 2.69 8.73 -9.13
C ARG A 316 2.87 7.37 -9.78
N LYS A 317 4.12 6.88 -9.84
CA LYS A 317 4.41 5.55 -10.38
C LYS A 317 3.65 4.45 -9.64
N LYS A 318 3.61 4.49 -8.31
CA LYS A 318 2.89 3.50 -7.49
C LYS A 318 1.38 3.53 -7.70
N LEU A 319 0.78 4.69 -7.89
CA LEU A 319 -0.65 4.81 -8.23
C LEU A 319 -0.97 4.16 -9.58
N LEU A 320 -0.13 4.39 -10.61
CA LEU A 320 -0.31 3.77 -11.92
C LEU A 320 -0.11 2.25 -11.86
N GLU A 321 0.91 1.77 -11.12
CA GLU A 321 1.14 0.33 -10.90
C GLU A 321 -0.03 -0.32 -10.16
N ILE A 322 -0.63 0.35 -9.16
CA ILE A 322 -1.84 -0.15 -8.46
C ILE A 322 -2.99 -0.29 -9.45
N PHE A 323 -3.26 0.73 -10.25
CA PHE A 323 -4.33 0.69 -11.25
C PHE A 323 -4.13 -0.47 -12.23
N HIS A 324 -2.94 -0.61 -12.79
CA HIS A 324 -2.63 -1.69 -13.72
C HIS A 324 -2.71 -3.06 -13.05
N THR A 325 -2.27 -3.21 -11.79
CA THR A 325 -2.37 -4.47 -11.05
C THR A 325 -3.84 -4.87 -10.88
N ILE A 326 -4.71 -3.93 -10.50
CA ILE A 326 -6.15 -4.20 -10.38
C ILE A 326 -6.72 -4.62 -11.74
N LEU A 327 -6.47 -3.84 -12.78
CA LEU A 327 -6.94 -4.12 -14.13
C LEU A 327 -6.47 -5.49 -14.65
N ASN A 328 -5.19 -5.82 -14.42
CA ASN A 328 -4.61 -7.10 -14.80
C ASN A 328 -5.33 -8.25 -14.09
N GLU A 329 -5.47 -8.19 -12.76
CA GLU A 329 -6.04 -9.29 -11.98
C GLU A 329 -7.54 -9.51 -12.22
N ILE A 330 -8.32 -8.45 -12.43
CA ILE A 330 -9.78 -8.57 -12.58
C ILE A 330 -10.22 -8.73 -14.04
N CYS A 331 -9.43 -8.25 -15.01
CA CYS A 331 -9.80 -8.27 -16.43
C CYS A 331 -8.84 -9.12 -17.26
N LEU A 332 -7.55 -8.77 -17.32
CA LEU A 332 -6.62 -9.30 -18.33
C LEU A 332 -6.21 -10.75 -18.03
N LEU A 333 -5.80 -11.03 -16.79
CA LEU A 333 -5.34 -12.34 -16.36
C LEU A 333 -6.45 -13.40 -16.49
N PRO A 334 -7.70 -13.15 -16.04
CA PRO A 334 -8.80 -14.09 -16.29
C PRO A 334 -9.02 -14.38 -17.77
N VAL A 335 -8.86 -13.39 -18.66
CA VAL A 335 -8.98 -13.59 -20.12
C VAL A 335 -7.84 -14.46 -20.67
N LEU A 336 -6.63 -14.34 -20.11
CA LEU A 336 -5.48 -15.16 -20.51
C LEU A 336 -5.53 -16.59 -19.98
N GLU A 337 -6.05 -16.78 -18.74
CA GLU A 337 -6.10 -18.07 -18.07
C GLU A 337 -7.36 -18.87 -18.41
N SER A 338 -8.47 -18.21 -18.73
CA SER A 338 -9.73 -18.90 -19.03
C SER A 338 -9.68 -19.58 -20.39
N SER A 339 -9.81 -20.91 -20.37
CA SER A 339 -9.91 -21.75 -21.56
C SER A 339 -11.35 -21.88 -22.10
N CYS A 340 -12.28 -21.00 -21.72
CA CYS A 340 -13.72 -21.15 -21.98
C CYS A 340 -14.48 -19.83 -22.25
N ASP A 341 -15.62 -19.95 -22.97
CA ASP A 341 -16.37 -18.91 -23.70
C ASP A 341 -16.95 -17.72 -22.90
N SER A 342 -16.71 -17.60 -21.59
CA SER A 342 -17.29 -16.56 -20.73
C SER A 342 -16.36 -15.37 -20.46
N ILE A 343 -15.44 -15.05 -21.37
CA ILE A 343 -14.53 -13.89 -21.25
C ILE A 343 -15.23 -12.53 -21.38
N GLN A 344 -16.48 -12.51 -21.84
CA GLN A 344 -17.20 -11.26 -22.11
C GLN A 344 -17.36 -10.38 -20.87
N GLY A 345 -17.67 -10.95 -19.70
CA GLY A 345 -17.81 -10.16 -18.47
C GLY A 345 -16.55 -9.35 -18.13
N PHE A 346 -15.38 -9.95 -18.30
CA PHE A 346 -14.09 -9.29 -18.05
C PHE A 346 -13.78 -8.19 -19.06
N ILE A 347 -14.18 -8.38 -20.33
CA ILE A 347 -14.06 -7.38 -21.38
C ILE A 347 -14.99 -6.19 -21.12
N GLU A 348 -16.25 -6.44 -20.77
CA GLU A 348 -17.19 -5.37 -20.42
C GLU A 348 -16.71 -4.57 -19.21
N GLU A 349 -16.16 -5.23 -18.18
CA GLU A 349 -15.58 -4.54 -17.02
C GLU A 349 -14.40 -3.66 -17.43
N PHE A 350 -13.48 -4.14 -18.29
CA PHE A 350 -12.38 -3.34 -18.82
C PHE A 350 -12.89 -2.10 -19.56
N LEU A 351 -13.84 -2.27 -20.46
CA LEU A 351 -14.43 -1.18 -21.25
C LEU A 351 -15.14 -0.17 -20.34
N GLN A 352 -15.85 -0.65 -19.32
CA GLN A 352 -16.55 0.19 -18.35
C GLN A 352 -15.57 1.01 -17.51
N ILE A 353 -14.48 0.40 -17.04
CA ILE A 353 -13.42 1.10 -16.29
C ILE A 353 -12.85 2.24 -17.14
N PHE A 354 -12.38 1.98 -18.36
CA PHE A 354 -11.81 3.04 -19.21
C PHE A 354 -12.84 4.09 -19.62
N SER A 355 -14.09 3.69 -19.88
CA SER A 355 -15.19 4.62 -20.17
C SER A 355 -15.42 5.64 -19.05
N SER A 356 -15.25 5.23 -17.80
CA SER A 356 -15.45 6.10 -16.62
C SER A 356 -14.39 7.19 -16.48
N LEU A 357 -13.21 7.01 -17.09
CA LEU A 357 -12.02 7.87 -16.88
C LEU A 357 -11.53 8.57 -18.15
N LEU A 358 -12.33 8.60 -19.23
CA LEU A 358 -11.98 9.25 -20.49
C LEU A 358 -11.70 10.77 -20.35
N GLN A 359 -12.24 11.41 -19.32
CA GLN A 359 -12.02 12.84 -19.05
C GLN A 359 -10.74 13.10 -18.24
N GLU A 360 -10.15 12.09 -17.62
CA GLU A 360 -8.96 12.18 -16.78
C GLU A 360 -7.71 12.14 -17.67
N LYS A 361 -7.51 13.20 -18.46
CA LYS A 361 -6.50 13.25 -19.54
C LYS A 361 -5.08 13.20 -19.00
N ARG A 362 -4.79 13.88 -17.89
CA ARG A 362 -3.45 13.85 -17.30
C ARG A 362 -3.11 12.45 -16.79
N PHE A 363 -4.07 11.78 -16.14
CA PHE A 363 -3.93 10.39 -15.72
C PHE A 363 -3.73 9.48 -16.92
N LEU A 364 -4.63 9.51 -17.92
CA LEU A 364 -4.59 8.63 -19.09
C LEU A 364 -3.25 8.69 -19.82
N ARG A 365 -2.73 9.91 -20.05
CA ARG A 365 -1.43 10.10 -20.70
C ARG A 365 -0.29 9.48 -19.91
N ASP A 366 -0.25 9.73 -18.60
CA ASP A 366 0.83 9.22 -17.75
C ASP A 366 0.73 7.69 -17.56
N TYR A 367 -0.49 7.14 -17.54
CA TYR A 367 -0.77 5.70 -17.52
C TYR A 367 -0.29 5.04 -18.81
N ASP A 368 -0.74 5.55 -19.97
CA ASP A 368 -0.41 5.01 -21.29
C ASP A 368 1.11 5.03 -21.58
N ALA A 369 1.82 6.03 -21.04
CA ALA A 369 3.28 6.09 -21.13
C ALA A 369 4.00 4.95 -20.39
N LEU A 370 3.37 4.33 -19.38
CA LEU A 370 3.95 3.25 -18.57
C LEU A 370 3.36 1.88 -18.92
N PHE A 371 2.06 1.84 -19.22
CA PHE A 371 1.26 0.67 -19.58
C PHE A 371 0.42 1.03 -20.82
N PRO A 372 0.95 0.82 -22.04
CA PRO A 372 0.28 1.24 -23.27
C PRO A 372 -1.11 0.62 -23.39
N VAL A 373 -2.15 1.46 -23.47
CA VAL A 373 -3.55 1.00 -23.49
C VAL A 373 -3.83 0.17 -24.77
N ALA A 374 -3.13 0.50 -25.86
CA ALA A 374 -3.24 -0.22 -27.12
C ALA A 374 -2.82 -1.69 -27.00
N ASP A 375 -1.83 -2.00 -26.17
CA ASP A 375 -1.34 -3.37 -25.99
C ASP A 375 -2.40 -4.23 -25.28
N ASP A 376 -2.98 -3.71 -24.19
CA ASP A 376 -4.08 -4.38 -23.46
C ASP A 376 -5.32 -4.55 -24.35
N VAL A 377 -5.69 -3.53 -25.12
CA VAL A 377 -6.81 -3.61 -26.09
C VAL A 377 -6.54 -4.68 -27.14
N SER A 378 -5.31 -4.75 -27.66
CA SER A 378 -4.94 -5.76 -28.66
C SER A 378 -5.01 -7.19 -28.10
N LEU A 379 -4.64 -7.37 -26.83
CA LEU A 379 -4.75 -8.65 -26.12
C LEU A 379 -6.21 -9.09 -26.03
N LEU A 380 -7.11 -8.17 -25.65
CA LEU A 380 -8.55 -8.48 -25.56
C LEU A 380 -9.17 -8.77 -26.94
N GLN A 381 -8.75 -8.06 -27.99
CA GLN A 381 -9.19 -8.30 -29.37
C GLN A 381 -8.72 -9.66 -29.91
N GLN A 382 -7.51 -10.09 -29.53
CA GLN A 382 -7.00 -11.42 -29.87
C GLN A 382 -7.75 -12.53 -29.14
N ALA A 383 -8.14 -12.29 -27.89
CA ALA A 383 -8.86 -13.27 -27.08
C ALA A 383 -10.35 -13.39 -27.46
N SER A 384 -10.99 -12.32 -27.93
CA SER A 384 -12.42 -12.33 -28.29
C SER A 384 -12.68 -11.87 -29.72
N SER A 385 -13.17 -12.78 -30.55
CA SER A 385 -13.60 -12.45 -31.92
C SER A 385 -14.82 -11.51 -31.99
N VAL A 386 -15.49 -11.27 -30.86
CA VAL A 386 -16.68 -10.40 -30.76
C VAL A 386 -16.30 -8.96 -30.41
N LEU A 387 -15.07 -8.72 -29.94
CA LEU A 387 -14.58 -7.36 -29.66
C LEU A 387 -14.05 -6.72 -30.94
N ASP A 388 -14.91 -5.96 -31.62
CA ASP A 388 -14.54 -5.22 -32.81
C ASP A 388 -13.93 -3.84 -32.47
N GLU A 389 -13.21 -3.25 -33.44
CA GLU A 389 -12.53 -1.96 -33.29
C GLU A 389 -13.48 -0.85 -32.83
N THR A 390 -14.75 -0.89 -33.22
CA THR A 390 -15.71 0.18 -32.88
C THR A 390 -15.93 0.33 -31.38
N ARG A 391 -15.81 -0.79 -30.62
CA ARG A 391 -16.01 -0.83 -29.17
C ARG A 391 -14.81 -0.33 -28.36
N THR A 392 -13.67 -0.14 -28.99
CA THR A 392 -12.41 0.27 -28.33
C THR A 392 -11.85 1.58 -28.91
N ALA A 393 -12.27 1.96 -30.11
CA ALA A 393 -11.82 3.16 -30.80
C ALA A 393 -11.98 4.45 -29.97
N TYR A 394 -13.08 4.60 -29.23
CA TYR A 394 -13.29 5.79 -28.38
C TYR A 394 -12.29 5.88 -27.22
N ILE A 395 -11.78 4.74 -26.71
CA ILE A 395 -10.77 4.69 -25.67
C ILE A 395 -9.43 5.14 -26.25
N LEU A 396 -9.02 4.56 -27.38
CA LEU A 396 -7.75 4.90 -28.04
C LEU A 396 -7.75 6.37 -28.50
N GLN A 397 -8.86 6.87 -29.02
CA GLN A 397 -9.01 8.27 -29.38
C GLN A 397 -8.93 9.21 -28.16
N ALA A 398 -9.45 8.79 -26.99
CA ALA A 398 -9.32 9.56 -25.77
C ALA A 398 -7.85 9.64 -25.33
N VAL A 399 -7.09 8.54 -25.40
CA VAL A 399 -5.65 8.49 -25.13
C VAL A 399 -4.89 9.41 -26.08
N GLU A 400 -5.13 9.34 -27.39
CA GLU A 400 -4.52 10.23 -28.38
C GLU A 400 -4.82 11.71 -28.05
N SER A 401 -6.07 12.03 -27.73
CA SER A 401 -6.47 13.39 -27.35
C SER A 401 -5.78 13.90 -26.07
N ALA A 402 -5.42 12.98 -25.16
CA ALA A 402 -4.71 13.29 -23.92
C ALA A 402 -3.24 13.66 -24.18
N TRP A 403 -2.60 13.00 -25.15
CA TRP A 403 -1.26 13.34 -25.63
C TRP A 403 -1.25 14.68 -26.38
N GLU A 404 -2.19 14.90 -27.31
CA GLU A 404 -2.27 16.16 -28.08
C GLU A 404 -2.44 17.40 -27.19
N GLY A 405 -3.22 17.27 -26.11
CA GLY A 405 -3.44 18.36 -25.16
C GLY A 405 -2.15 18.84 -24.47
N ALA A 406 -1.21 17.91 -24.22
CA ALA A 406 0.07 18.21 -23.57
C ALA A 406 1.06 18.91 -24.51
N ASP A 407 1.13 18.48 -25.76
CA ASP A 407 2.04 19.08 -26.74
C ASP A 407 1.60 20.49 -27.16
N ARG A 408 0.29 20.74 -27.23
CA ARG A 408 -0.24 22.10 -27.44
C ARG A 408 0.10 23.04 -26.29
N GLN A 409 0.11 22.58 -25.04
CA GLN A 409 0.53 23.39 -23.88
C GLN A 409 2.03 23.70 -23.87
N LYS A 410 2.88 22.77 -24.34
CA LYS A 410 4.32 23.05 -24.55
C LYS A 410 4.55 24.07 -25.67
N ALA A 411 3.75 24.02 -26.75
CA ALA A 411 3.86 24.95 -27.88
C ALA A 411 3.35 26.37 -27.57
N THR A 412 2.35 26.54 -26.69
CA THR A 412 1.80 27.86 -26.33
C THR A 412 2.62 28.61 -25.27
N GLY A 413 3.45 27.92 -24.48
CA GLY A 413 4.39 28.55 -23.54
C GLY A 413 5.58 29.26 -24.20
N ALA A 414 5.73 29.15 -25.53
CA ALA A 414 6.83 29.69 -26.32
C ALA A 414 6.44 30.90 -27.21
N LYS A 415 5.37 31.64 -26.88
CA LYS A 415 5.01 32.88 -27.60
C LYS A 415 5.35 34.13 -26.79
N ASP A 416 6.34 34.89 -27.29
CA ASP A 416 6.74 36.22 -26.83
C ASP A 416 5.58 37.25 -26.87
N PRO A 417 5.61 38.31 -26.03
CA PRO A 417 4.55 39.30 -25.95
C PRO A 417 4.55 40.29 -27.14
N PRO A 418 3.40 40.89 -27.50
CA PRO A 418 3.30 41.74 -28.69
C PRO A 418 3.83 43.16 -28.40
N VAL A 419 4.73 43.64 -29.24
CA VAL A 419 5.20 45.04 -29.25
C VAL A 419 4.32 45.88 -30.17
N ALA A 420 3.94 47.04 -29.67
CA ALA A 420 3.05 48.02 -30.27
C ALA A 420 3.61 48.69 -31.55
N GLU A 421 2.69 49.11 -32.41
CA GLU A 421 2.90 49.95 -33.60
C GLU A 421 3.45 51.35 -33.24
N ASP A 422 4.38 51.88 -34.03
CA ASP A 422 4.29 53.27 -34.48
C ASP A 422 5.09 53.58 -35.76
N LEU A 423 4.58 54.56 -36.52
CA LEU A 423 4.89 54.92 -37.90
C LEU A 423 5.95 56.05 -38.03
N ASN A 424 6.90 55.93 -38.97
CA ASN A 424 7.14 56.90 -40.08
C ASN A 424 8.54 56.79 -40.76
N GLY A 425 8.51 56.44 -42.05
CA GLY A 425 9.14 57.10 -43.22
C GLY A 425 10.60 57.60 -43.21
N VAL A 426 11.45 57.05 -44.09
CA VAL A 426 11.78 57.56 -45.45
C VAL A 426 13.06 56.91 -46.01
N VAL A 427 12.89 56.10 -47.06
CA VAL A 427 13.62 55.99 -48.36
C VAL A 427 15.17 56.00 -48.39
N ALA A 428 15.79 54.89 -48.82
CA ALA A 428 16.43 54.75 -50.16
C ALA A 428 17.22 53.42 -50.35
N THR A 429 16.70 52.56 -51.24
CA THR A 429 17.39 51.78 -52.29
C THR A 429 18.56 50.81 -51.96
N ALA A 430 18.31 49.50 -52.00
CA ALA A 430 18.64 48.61 -53.14
C ALA A 430 18.27 47.14 -52.85
N GLU A 431 17.37 46.58 -53.69
CA GLU A 431 16.99 45.16 -53.84
C GLU A 431 17.88 44.45 -54.91
N PRO A 432 17.83 43.10 -55.16
CA PRO A 432 16.73 42.14 -54.88
C PRO A 432 17.07 40.70 -54.39
N GLY A 433 16.05 40.06 -53.77
CA GLY A 433 15.72 38.61 -53.77
C GLY A 433 16.39 37.74 -52.69
N GLY A 434 15.74 37.10 -51.71
CA GLY A 434 14.43 36.41 -51.64
C GLY A 434 14.60 34.95 -52.12
N LEU A 435 14.54 33.88 -51.32
CA LEU A 435 13.49 33.45 -50.38
C LEU A 435 13.98 32.45 -49.29
N ALA A 436 13.28 32.50 -48.14
CA ALA A 436 12.82 31.41 -47.24
C ALA A 436 13.75 30.76 -46.18
N SER A 437 13.78 31.41 -45.00
CA SER A 437 13.38 30.92 -43.65
C SER A 437 13.79 29.53 -43.11
N HIS A 438 14.77 29.57 -42.19
CA HIS A 438 14.87 29.00 -40.82
C HIS A 438 13.53 28.82 -40.05
N PRO A 439 13.40 28.09 -38.90
CA PRO A 439 14.29 28.18 -37.70
C PRO A 439 14.45 26.93 -36.77
N GLU A 440 15.61 26.80 -36.08
CA GLU A 440 15.89 26.95 -34.62
C GLU A 440 15.33 25.84 -33.69
N ASN A 441 16.16 24.99 -33.06
CA ASN A 441 17.03 25.15 -31.87
C ASN A 441 16.29 24.86 -30.53
N SER A 442 16.69 23.81 -29.81
CA SER A 442 16.58 23.73 -28.34
C SER A 442 17.43 22.58 -27.79
N GLU A 443 18.67 22.87 -27.40
CA GLU A 443 19.47 21.98 -26.57
C GLU A 443 19.55 22.48 -25.13
N ARG A 444 19.35 21.51 -24.24
CA ARG A 444 19.39 21.55 -22.79
C ARG A 444 20.81 21.82 -22.30
N VAL A 445 20.93 22.75 -21.37
CA VAL A 445 22.11 22.86 -20.50
C VAL A 445 22.03 21.79 -19.43
N GLU A 446 23.02 20.89 -19.41
CA GLU A 446 23.37 20.08 -18.25
C GLU A 446 24.90 20.11 -18.06
N CYS A 447 25.34 20.57 -16.89
CA CYS A 447 26.75 20.71 -16.53
C CYS A 447 27.33 19.41 -15.96
N LEU A 448 28.27 18.83 -16.71
CA LEU A 448 29.61 18.34 -16.33
C LEU A 448 29.80 17.44 -15.09
N GLY A 449 30.25 16.21 -15.39
CA GLY A 449 30.94 15.28 -14.48
C GLY A 449 31.69 14.16 -15.23
N ALA A 450 32.79 14.52 -15.90
CA ALA A 450 33.94 13.73 -16.40
C ALA A 450 33.84 12.20 -16.62
N ALA A 451 33.92 11.76 -17.89
CA ALA A 451 34.92 10.82 -18.42
C ALA A 451 34.89 10.88 -19.96
N ALA A 452 36.06 10.82 -20.60
CA ALA A 452 36.22 10.98 -22.04
C ALA A 452 35.92 9.67 -22.83
N ALA A 453 35.33 9.85 -24.03
CA ALA A 453 35.66 9.21 -25.32
C ALA A 453 34.49 8.56 -26.09
N LEU A 454 34.40 8.97 -27.37
CA LEU A 454 33.77 8.35 -28.54
C LEU A 454 32.22 8.28 -28.57
N GLY A 455 31.64 8.73 -29.71
CA GLY A 455 30.20 8.70 -29.97
C GLY A 455 29.62 7.28 -29.96
N PRO A 456 28.28 7.13 -29.97
CA PRO A 456 27.63 5.85 -29.76
C PRO A 456 28.00 4.88 -30.88
N ALA A 457 28.84 3.89 -30.58
CA ALA A 457 29.07 2.77 -31.48
C ALA A 457 27.84 1.86 -31.41
N VAL A 458 27.08 1.79 -32.50
CA VAL A 458 25.97 0.82 -32.63
C VAL A 458 26.57 -0.58 -32.53
N CYS A 459 26.17 -1.37 -31.52
CA CYS A 459 26.77 -2.68 -31.25
C CYS A 459 25.71 -3.77 -31.04
N GLY A 460 26.07 -5.02 -31.34
CA GLY A 460 25.24 -6.18 -31.08
C GLY A 460 24.05 -6.32 -32.04
N VAL A 461 22.86 -6.56 -31.48
CA VAL A 461 21.66 -6.97 -32.22
C VAL A 461 21.16 -5.89 -33.19
N GLU A 462 21.31 -4.60 -32.82
CA GLU A 462 20.94 -3.47 -33.68
C GLU A 462 21.80 -3.42 -34.95
N LEU A 463 23.10 -3.70 -34.81
CA LEU A 463 24.03 -3.75 -35.94
C LEU A 463 23.72 -4.91 -36.90
N ASP A 464 23.38 -6.07 -36.34
CA ASP A 464 22.99 -7.25 -37.12
C ASP A 464 21.67 -7.02 -37.89
N SER A 465 20.73 -6.27 -37.31
CA SER A 465 19.49 -5.86 -37.95
C SER A 465 19.73 -4.95 -39.15
N LEU A 466 20.57 -3.91 -38.98
CA LEU A 466 20.92 -2.97 -40.04
C LEU A 466 21.68 -3.64 -41.19
N ILE A 467 22.61 -4.55 -40.88
CA ILE A 467 23.33 -5.33 -41.90
C ILE A 467 22.36 -6.21 -42.67
N SER A 468 21.41 -6.86 -41.98
CA SER A 468 20.40 -7.72 -42.60
C SER A 468 19.49 -6.92 -43.54
N GLN A 469 19.06 -5.73 -43.14
CA GLN A 469 18.21 -4.86 -43.96
C GLN A 469 18.86 -4.48 -45.30
N VAL A 470 20.17 -4.20 -45.31
CA VAL A 470 20.92 -3.93 -46.55
C VAL A 470 21.14 -5.22 -47.36
N LYS A 471 21.43 -6.33 -46.68
CA LYS A 471 21.71 -7.63 -47.31
C LYS A 471 20.48 -8.28 -47.95
N ASP A 472 19.29 -8.06 -47.40
CA ASP A 472 18.02 -8.55 -47.96
C ASP A 472 17.72 -7.93 -49.33
N LEU A 473 18.13 -6.68 -49.55
CA LEU A 473 17.97 -5.95 -50.81
C LEU A 473 19.14 -6.16 -51.78
N LEU A 474 20.35 -6.40 -51.25
CA LEU A 474 21.58 -6.59 -52.01
C LEU A 474 22.33 -7.84 -51.53
N PRO A 475 21.86 -9.05 -51.89
CA PRO A 475 22.36 -10.32 -51.35
C PRO A 475 23.78 -10.67 -51.79
N ASP A 476 24.28 -10.04 -52.86
CA ASP A 476 25.61 -10.30 -53.42
C ASP A 476 26.75 -9.60 -52.64
N LEU A 477 26.42 -8.80 -51.62
CA LEU A 477 27.39 -8.05 -50.82
C LEU A 477 27.79 -8.80 -49.54
N GLY A 478 29.09 -8.80 -49.23
CA GLY A 478 29.64 -9.35 -48.00
C GLY A 478 29.27 -8.50 -46.77
N GLU A 479 28.99 -9.14 -45.63
CA GLU A 479 28.57 -8.45 -44.40
C GLU A 479 29.64 -7.49 -43.85
N GLY A 480 30.92 -7.78 -44.09
CA GLY A 480 32.03 -6.92 -43.71
C GLY A 480 32.12 -5.66 -44.59
N PHE A 481 31.71 -5.75 -45.86
CA PHE A 481 31.57 -4.60 -46.74
C PHE A 481 30.39 -3.71 -46.33
N ILE A 482 29.24 -4.32 -46.02
CA ILE A 482 28.04 -3.62 -45.54
C ILE A 482 28.33 -2.87 -44.23
N LEU A 483 29.05 -3.51 -43.30
CA LEU A 483 29.50 -2.89 -42.05
C LEU A 483 30.32 -1.61 -42.29
N ALA A 484 31.33 -1.67 -43.17
CA ALA A 484 32.19 -0.53 -43.47
C ALA A 484 31.40 0.63 -44.12
N CYS A 485 30.38 0.32 -44.92
CA CYS A 485 29.48 1.31 -45.48
C CYS A 485 28.59 1.93 -44.40
N LEU A 486 28.00 1.12 -43.50
CA LEU A 486 27.19 1.62 -42.39
C LEU A 486 28.00 2.52 -41.45
N GLU A 487 29.24 2.15 -41.11
CA GLU A 487 30.13 2.99 -40.29
C GLU A 487 30.42 4.35 -40.96
N HIS A 488 30.57 4.39 -42.27
CA HIS A 488 30.89 5.63 -43.01
C HIS A 488 29.66 6.54 -43.20
N TYR A 489 28.48 5.97 -43.37
CA TYR A 489 27.23 6.72 -43.60
C TYR A 489 26.36 6.85 -42.33
N GLY A 490 26.96 6.73 -41.14
CA GLY A 490 26.30 7.03 -39.87
C GLY A 490 25.23 6.02 -39.44
N TYR A 491 25.42 4.75 -39.81
CA TYR A 491 24.52 3.61 -39.56
C TYR A 491 23.12 3.75 -40.18
N ASP A 492 22.98 4.53 -41.25
CA ASP A 492 21.74 4.66 -42.03
C ASP A 492 21.73 3.66 -43.22
N PRO A 493 20.86 2.63 -43.19
CA PRO A 493 20.81 1.61 -44.22
C PRO A 493 20.26 2.15 -45.55
N GLU A 494 19.35 3.11 -45.53
CA GLU A 494 18.75 3.68 -46.74
C GLU A 494 19.78 4.50 -47.53
N GLN A 495 20.61 5.27 -46.82
CA GLN A 495 21.72 5.99 -47.44
C GLN A 495 22.77 5.04 -48.01
N VAL A 496 23.06 3.94 -47.33
CA VAL A 496 24.00 2.93 -47.85
C VAL A 496 23.45 2.31 -49.13
N ILE A 497 22.19 1.86 -49.13
CA ILE A 497 21.54 1.26 -50.31
C ILE A 497 21.53 2.26 -51.47
N ASN A 498 21.13 3.51 -51.25
CA ASN A 498 21.03 4.52 -52.30
C ASN A 498 22.40 4.84 -52.91
N ASN A 499 23.44 5.03 -52.08
CA ASN A 499 24.78 5.33 -52.57
C ASN A 499 25.44 4.15 -53.30
N ILE A 500 25.10 2.91 -52.95
CA ILE A 500 25.54 1.72 -53.68
C ILE A 500 24.85 1.63 -55.05
N LEU A 501 23.53 1.87 -55.11
CA LEU A 501 22.75 1.80 -56.35
C LEU A 501 23.09 2.94 -57.33
N GLU A 502 23.39 4.14 -56.83
CA GLU A 502 23.76 5.30 -57.64
C GLU A 502 25.25 5.35 -58.04
N GLU A 503 26.05 4.34 -57.66
CA GLU A 503 27.52 4.31 -57.83
C GLU A 503 28.25 5.54 -57.22
N ARG A 504 27.68 6.12 -56.16
CA ARG A 504 28.20 7.31 -55.45
C ARG A 504 28.92 6.97 -54.14
N LEU A 505 29.58 5.82 -54.10
CA LEU A 505 30.36 5.41 -52.93
C LEU A 505 31.60 6.28 -52.75
N ALA A 506 31.92 6.59 -51.50
CA ALA A 506 33.15 7.30 -51.17
C ALA A 506 34.38 6.55 -51.74
N PRO A 507 35.44 7.25 -52.20
CA PRO A 507 36.60 6.63 -52.85
C PRO A 507 37.31 5.58 -51.99
N ALA A 508 37.21 5.68 -50.66
CA ALA A 508 37.76 4.71 -49.72
C ALA A 508 36.95 3.40 -49.69
N LEU A 509 35.63 3.47 -49.86
CA LEU A 509 34.70 2.33 -49.87
C LEU A 509 34.61 1.67 -51.25
N SER A 510 34.78 2.43 -52.34
CA SER A 510 34.75 1.87 -53.69
C SER A 510 35.97 0.99 -54.02
N GLN A 511 37.06 1.12 -53.25
CA GLN A 511 38.26 0.28 -53.35
C GLN A 511 38.23 -0.96 -52.45
N LEU A 512 37.24 -1.07 -51.56
CA LEU A 512 37.06 -2.24 -50.69
C LEU A 512 36.44 -3.41 -51.48
N ASP A 513 36.82 -4.63 -51.10
CA ASP A 513 36.26 -5.84 -51.69
C ASP A 513 34.77 -5.96 -51.34
N ARG A 514 33.92 -6.00 -52.36
CA ARG A 514 32.45 -6.10 -52.21
C ARG A 514 32.01 -7.43 -51.59
N SER A 515 32.86 -8.45 -51.62
CA SER A 515 32.62 -9.77 -51.03
C SER A 515 33.23 -9.95 -49.63
N LEU A 516 33.70 -8.85 -49.00
CA LEU A 516 34.38 -8.93 -47.71
C LEU A 516 33.46 -9.47 -46.60
N ASP A 517 33.84 -10.62 -46.04
CA ASP A 517 33.16 -11.22 -44.89
C ASP A 517 33.56 -10.56 -43.56
N ARG A 518 32.61 -10.55 -42.61
CA ARG A 518 32.81 -10.00 -41.27
C ARG A 518 33.75 -10.90 -40.44
N LYS A 519 34.81 -10.33 -39.85
CA LYS A 519 35.66 -11.02 -38.87
C LYS A 519 34.86 -11.20 -37.58
N GLY A 520 34.58 -12.45 -37.22
CA GLY A 520 33.46 -12.81 -36.35
C GLY A 520 33.60 -12.48 -34.86
N GLU A 521 32.51 -11.98 -34.30
CA GLU A 521 32.00 -12.31 -32.97
C GLU A 521 30.55 -12.74 -33.14
N SER A 522 30.32 -14.03 -33.41
CA SER A 522 28.96 -14.57 -33.52
C SER A 522 28.34 -14.64 -32.12
N THR A 523 27.04 -14.36 -32.01
CA THR A 523 26.18 -14.60 -30.83
C THR A 523 26.38 -15.98 -30.18
N ARG A 524 26.82 -16.99 -30.96
CA ARG A 524 27.26 -18.31 -30.44
C ARG A 524 28.43 -18.28 -29.47
N SER A 525 29.31 -17.28 -29.57
CA SER A 525 30.46 -17.08 -28.67
C SER A 525 30.01 -16.55 -27.31
N LEU A 526 29.07 -15.60 -27.29
CA LEU A 526 28.50 -15.02 -26.08
C LEU A 526 27.66 -16.02 -25.29
N VAL A 527 26.88 -16.88 -25.97
CA VAL A 527 26.08 -17.93 -25.32
C VAL A 527 26.95 -19.09 -24.78
N ASN A 528 28.15 -19.28 -25.31
CA ASN A 528 29.09 -20.31 -24.85
C ASN A 528 30.03 -19.83 -23.73
N ASP A 529 30.03 -18.55 -23.36
CA ASP A 529 30.81 -18.05 -22.24
C ASP A 529 30.13 -18.38 -20.90
N LYS A 530 30.38 -19.60 -20.41
CA LYS A 530 29.82 -20.10 -19.14
C LYS A 530 30.59 -19.65 -17.90
N ARG A 531 31.48 -18.65 -18.00
CA ARG A 531 32.32 -18.21 -16.86
C ARG A 531 31.48 -17.71 -15.68
N GLU A 532 30.39 -16.99 -15.94
CA GLU A 532 29.49 -16.51 -14.88
C GLU A 532 28.72 -17.66 -14.20
N VAL A 533 28.27 -18.63 -14.99
CA VAL A 533 27.60 -19.84 -14.47
C VAL A 533 28.55 -20.67 -13.61
N VAL A 534 29.82 -20.78 -13.99
CA VAL A 534 30.87 -21.47 -13.20
C VAL A 534 31.17 -20.70 -11.90
N ALA A 535 31.21 -19.37 -11.94
CA ALA A 535 31.42 -18.53 -10.76
C ALA A 535 30.23 -18.60 -9.77
N GLN A 536 28.99 -18.74 -10.28
CA GLN A 536 27.80 -18.93 -9.44
C GLN A 536 27.72 -20.34 -8.85
N ARG A 537 28.23 -21.37 -9.54
CA ARG A 537 28.17 -22.77 -9.08
C ARG A 537 28.82 -22.97 -7.71
N GLN A 538 29.96 -22.33 -7.46
CA GLN A 538 30.65 -22.35 -6.16
C GLN A 538 29.80 -21.69 -5.04
N ARG A 539 29.00 -20.67 -5.39
CA ARG A 539 28.13 -19.97 -4.45
C ARG A 539 26.89 -20.81 -4.10
N TYR A 540 26.40 -21.62 -5.04
CA TYR A 540 25.27 -22.54 -4.83
C TYR A 540 25.68 -23.87 -4.16
N GLU A 541 26.92 -24.32 -4.34
CA GLU A 541 27.49 -25.48 -3.61
C GLU A 541 27.50 -25.25 -2.09
N GLN A 542 27.61 -24.00 -1.64
CA GLN A 542 27.53 -23.61 -0.24
C GLN A 542 26.14 -23.80 0.39
N TYR A 543 25.10 -23.97 -0.44
CA TYR A 543 23.72 -24.24 -0.03
C TYR A 543 23.29 -25.70 -0.28
N SER A 544 24.22 -26.56 -0.70
CA SER A 544 23.96 -27.99 -0.85
C SER A 544 23.82 -28.63 0.53
N VAL A 545 22.59 -28.70 1.02
CA VAL A 545 22.23 -29.56 2.15
C VAL A 545 22.31 -30.99 1.63
N VAL A 546 23.21 -31.76 2.24
CA VAL A 546 23.48 -33.17 1.96
C VAL A 546 22.18 -33.97 1.95
N VAL A 547 21.68 -34.32 0.77
CA VAL A 547 20.83 -35.48 0.61
C VAL A 547 21.78 -36.62 0.27
N GLU A 548 21.91 -37.56 1.19
CA GLU A 548 22.66 -38.79 0.98
C GLU A 548 21.91 -39.61 -0.09
N GLU A 549 22.32 -39.48 -1.35
CA GLU A 549 21.81 -40.32 -2.43
C GLU A 549 22.29 -41.76 -2.20
N VAL A 550 21.38 -42.62 -1.72
CA VAL A 550 21.62 -44.06 -1.66
C VAL A 550 21.54 -44.61 -3.09
N PRO A 551 22.61 -45.21 -3.64
CA PRO A 551 22.56 -45.77 -4.99
C PRO A 551 21.69 -47.04 -5.00
N LEU A 552 20.54 -46.98 -5.65
CA LEU A 552 19.76 -48.17 -5.96
C LEU A 552 20.47 -48.96 -7.08
N GLN A 553 20.71 -50.24 -6.84
CA GLN A 553 21.33 -51.13 -7.81
C GLN A 553 20.39 -51.37 -9.01
N PRO A 554 20.90 -51.45 -10.25
CA PRO A 554 20.09 -51.75 -11.41
C PRO A 554 19.70 -53.23 -11.40
N GLY A 555 18.43 -53.55 -11.11
CA GLY A 555 17.96 -54.94 -11.16
C GLY A 555 16.60 -55.26 -10.55
N GLU A 556 16.04 -54.40 -9.69
CA GLU A 556 14.73 -54.66 -9.08
C GLU A 556 13.67 -53.71 -9.66
N GLY A 557 13.15 -54.10 -10.83
CA GLY A 557 11.88 -53.58 -11.31
C GLY A 557 10.74 -54.26 -10.56
N LEU A 558 9.95 -53.50 -9.81
CA LEU A 558 8.65 -53.94 -9.33
C LEU A 558 7.55 -53.07 -9.94
N SER A 559 6.77 -53.75 -10.78
CA SER A 559 5.48 -53.38 -11.33
C SER A 559 4.47 -53.17 -10.20
N TYR A 560 3.93 -51.96 -10.05
CA TYR A 560 2.52 -51.79 -9.68
C TYR A 560 1.94 -50.61 -10.46
N ARG A 561 0.97 -50.96 -11.29
CA ARG A 561 0.09 -50.12 -12.09
C ARG A 561 -1.29 -50.23 -11.43
N GLY A 562 -1.95 -49.11 -11.21
CA GLY A 562 -3.39 -49.07 -10.91
C GLY A 562 -3.73 -48.73 -9.46
N ASP A 563 -4.41 -47.58 -9.34
CA ASP A 563 -5.47 -47.26 -8.39
C ASP A 563 -5.17 -47.37 -6.90
N ASP A 564 -4.89 -46.19 -6.30
CA ASP A 564 -5.30 -45.80 -4.93
C ASP A 564 -5.04 -44.28 -4.76
N TYR A 565 -5.58 -43.47 -5.67
CA TYR A 565 -5.83 -42.05 -5.43
C TYR A 565 -7.35 -41.91 -5.32
N GLU A 566 -7.88 -41.97 -4.09
CA GLU A 566 -9.27 -41.63 -3.80
C GLU A 566 -9.43 -40.11 -4.01
N ASP A 567 -9.97 -39.74 -5.16
CA ASP A 567 -10.38 -38.41 -5.58
C ASP A 567 -11.83 -38.09 -5.14
N GLU A 568 -12.24 -38.58 -3.98
CA GLU A 568 -13.55 -38.29 -3.38
C GLU A 568 -13.57 -36.87 -2.79
N TYR A 569 -13.49 -35.88 -3.68
CA TYR A 569 -14.02 -34.55 -3.42
C TYR A 569 -15.52 -34.62 -3.66
N ASP A 570 -16.28 -34.62 -2.57
CA ASP A 570 -17.73 -34.52 -2.54
C ASP A 570 -18.21 -33.32 -3.35
N ASP A 571 -18.67 -33.58 -4.56
CA ASP A 571 -19.34 -32.71 -5.51
C ASP A 571 -20.85 -32.56 -5.19
N THR A 572 -21.27 -32.82 -3.95
CA THR A 572 -22.63 -32.53 -3.47
C THR A 572 -22.75 -31.09 -2.95
N TYR A 573 -22.58 -30.07 -3.80
CA TYR A 573 -23.26 -28.77 -3.62
C TYR A 573 -23.28 -27.98 -4.94
N ASP A 574 -23.90 -28.56 -5.95
CA ASP A 574 -24.52 -27.79 -7.02
C ASP A 574 -26.00 -28.16 -7.10
N GLY A 575 -26.88 -27.20 -6.76
CA GLY A 575 -28.32 -27.35 -7.01
C GLY A 575 -29.29 -27.08 -5.86
N ASN A 576 -28.98 -26.20 -4.89
CA ASN A 576 -30.02 -25.63 -4.02
C ASN A 576 -30.11 -24.12 -4.19
N GLN A 577 -31.07 -23.72 -5.02
CA GLN A 577 -31.63 -22.38 -5.05
C GLN A 577 -32.43 -22.17 -3.75
N VAL A 578 -31.73 -21.82 -2.68
CA VAL A 578 -32.34 -21.45 -1.40
C VAL A 578 -32.52 -19.95 -1.32
N GLY A 579 -33.80 -19.58 -1.44
CA GLY A 579 -34.46 -18.40 -0.89
C GLY A 579 -33.61 -17.16 -0.59
N ALA A 580 -33.72 -16.18 -1.48
CA ALA A 580 -33.91 -14.81 -1.02
C ALA A 580 -35.15 -14.78 -0.09
N ASN A 581 -34.94 -14.66 1.23
CA ASN A 581 -35.84 -14.10 2.25
C ASN A 581 -35.60 -14.70 3.66
N ASP A 582 -34.36 -14.76 4.13
CA ASP A 582 -34.13 -14.83 5.58
C ASP A 582 -33.61 -13.47 6.02
N ALA A 583 -34.44 -12.76 6.79
CA ALA A 583 -34.05 -11.53 7.44
C ALA A 583 -33.11 -11.91 8.60
N ASP A 584 -31.82 -11.65 8.43
CA ASP A 584 -30.83 -11.82 9.47
C ASP A 584 -31.31 -11.11 10.75
N SER A 585 -31.34 -11.85 11.85
CA SER A 585 -31.65 -11.25 13.15
C SER A 585 -30.53 -10.29 13.54
N ASP A 586 -30.91 -9.10 13.99
CA ASP A 586 -30.09 -7.96 14.43
C ASP A 586 -28.99 -8.29 15.48
N ASP A 587 -28.92 -9.54 15.97
CA ASP A 587 -27.99 -10.00 16.99
C ASP A 587 -26.61 -10.42 16.44
N GLU A 588 -26.45 -10.72 15.14
CA GLU A 588 -25.13 -11.05 14.54
C GLU A 588 -24.28 -9.81 14.21
N LEU A 589 -24.90 -8.62 14.10
CA LEU A 589 -24.23 -7.35 13.80
C LEU A 589 -23.49 -6.72 15.01
N ILE A 590 -23.54 -7.37 16.19
CA ILE A 590 -22.94 -6.83 17.43
C ILE A 590 -21.59 -7.52 17.74
N SER A 591 -21.15 -8.47 16.90
CA SER A 591 -19.85 -9.14 17.04
C SER A 591 -18.78 -8.65 16.04
N CYS A 592 -18.99 -7.50 15.39
CA CYS A 592 -17.96 -6.90 14.55
C CYS A 592 -16.73 -6.54 15.40
N ARG A 593 -15.58 -7.05 14.96
CA ARG A 593 -14.26 -6.70 15.46
C ARG A 593 -14.12 -5.18 15.50
N PRO A 594 -13.51 -4.57 16.54
CA PRO A 594 -13.29 -3.13 16.54
C PRO A 594 -12.47 -2.72 15.31
N PHE A 595 -13.05 -1.84 14.50
CA PHE A 595 -12.43 -1.33 13.28
C PHE A 595 -11.08 -0.69 13.61
N THR A 596 -9.99 -1.27 13.10
CA THR A 596 -8.64 -0.77 13.34
C THR A 596 -8.16 -0.07 12.07
N ILE A 597 -8.02 1.26 12.12
CA ILE A 597 -7.54 2.07 10.99
C ILE A 597 -6.09 1.72 10.70
N PRO A 598 -5.75 1.24 9.48
CA PRO A 598 -4.37 1.03 9.05
C PRO A 598 -3.51 2.25 9.31
N GLN A 599 -2.28 2.04 9.79
CA GLN A 599 -1.41 3.15 10.20
C GLN A 599 -1.18 4.15 9.07
N VAL A 600 -0.95 3.63 7.87
CA VAL A 600 -0.79 4.42 6.65
C VAL A 600 -1.98 5.33 6.36
N LEU A 601 -3.13 5.07 7.01
CA LEU A 601 -4.36 5.84 6.86
C LEU A 601 -4.67 6.76 8.04
N ARG A 602 -3.76 6.85 9.03
CA ARG A 602 -3.90 7.77 10.16
C ARG A 602 -3.26 9.12 9.81
N THR A 603 -4.00 10.21 10.01
CA THR A 603 -3.45 11.57 9.89
C THR A 603 -2.39 11.79 10.98
N LYS A 604 -1.13 12.00 10.57
CA LYS A 604 -0.06 12.41 11.49
C LYS A 604 -0.40 13.80 12.04
N VAL A 605 -0.87 13.89 13.27
CA VAL A 605 -0.90 15.15 14.02
C VAL A 605 0.56 15.45 14.43
N PRO A 606 1.10 16.65 14.18
CA PRO A 606 2.45 16.98 14.57
C PRO A 606 2.59 16.89 16.10
N ALA A 607 3.62 16.18 16.54
CA ALA A 607 3.98 16.04 17.94
C ALA A 607 4.51 17.38 18.47
N GLU A 608 3.63 18.18 19.08
CA GLU A 608 4.00 19.22 20.01
C GLU A 608 3.69 18.74 21.43
N GLY A 609 4.72 18.64 22.27
CA GLY A 609 4.63 18.58 23.73
C GLY A 609 3.85 17.40 24.32
N GLN A 610 4.58 16.34 24.71
CA GLN A 610 4.12 15.47 25.79
C GLN A 610 3.94 16.34 27.05
N GLU A 611 2.73 16.79 27.32
CA GLU A 611 2.29 16.95 28.70
C GLU A 611 2.02 15.53 29.22
N GLU A 612 2.58 15.26 30.40
CA GLU A 612 2.51 14.00 31.12
C GLU A 612 1.04 13.56 31.24
N ASP A 613 0.67 12.45 30.62
CA ASP A 613 -0.58 11.76 30.91
C ASP A 613 -0.47 11.25 32.36
N ASP A 614 -1.05 12.01 33.27
CA ASP A 614 -1.33 11.58 34.64
C ASP A 614 -2.15 10.29 34.60
N GLU A 615 -1.57 9.27 35.23
CA GLU A 615 -2.13 7.96 35.62
C GLU A 615 -3.67 7.88 35.55
N GLU A 616 -4.19 7.15 34.55
CA GLU A 616 -5.54 6.58 34.62
C GLU A 616 -5.57 5.56 35.77
N GLU A 617 -5.99 6.00 36.96
CA GLU A 617 -6.39 5.12 38.05
C GLU A 617 -7.53 4.21 37.55
N ASP A 618 -7.25 2.90 37.50
CA ASP A 618 -8.20 1.82 37.28
C ASP A 618 -9.53 2.06 38.03
N GLU A 619 -10.60 2.39 37.30
CA GLU A 619 -11.95 2.19 37.80
C GLU A 619 -12.20 0.68 37.86
N ALA A 620 -12.01 0.11 39.06
CA ALA A 620 -12.34 -1.28 39.36
C ALA A 620 -13.74 -1.65 38.81
N GLU A 621 -13.76 -2.54 37.83
CA GLU A 621 -14.98 -3.16 37.31
C GLU A 621 -15.73 -3.83 38.47
N GLU A 622 -16.96 -3.36 38.75
CA GLU A 622 -17.85 -4.02 39.71
C GLU A 622 -18.22 -5.41 39.17
N GLU A 623 -17.67 -6.46 39.81
CA GLU A 623 -18.06 -7.87 39.67
C GLU A 623 -19.59 -7.99 39.68
N ALA A 624 -20.17 -8.59 38.63
CA ALA A 624 -21.60 -8.87 38.57
C ALA A 624 -22.04 -9.70 39.79
N PRO A 625 -23.20 -9.41 40.41
CA PRO A 625 -23.59 -10.07 41.65
C PRO A 625 -23.91 -11.55 41.38
N LYS A 626 -23.29 -12.43 42.17
CA LYS A 626 -23.57 -13.87 42.20
C LYS A 626 -25.06 -14.11 42.52
N PRO A 627 -25.69 -15.18 41.97
CA PRO A 627 -27.16 -15.28 41.84
C PRO A 627 -27.94 -15.55 43.13
N ASP A 628 -27.38 -15.35 44.33
CA ASP A 628 -28.00 -15.81 45.59
C ASP A 628 -27.97 -14.75 46.73
N HIS A 629 -28.13 -13.47 46.40
CA HIS A 629 -28.42 -12.45 47.43
C HIS A 629 -29.65 -11.62 47.07
N PHE A 630 -30.81 -12.17 47.44
CA PHE A 630 -32.09 -11.50 47.37
C PHE A 630 -32.17 -10.41 48.47
N VAL A 631 -32.03 -9.15 48.04
CA VAL A 631 -32.23 -7.88 48.77
C VAL A 631 -31.08 -7.42 49.69
N GLN A 632 -30.29 -6.44 49.23
CA GLN A 632 -29.35 -5.66 50.07
C GLN A 632 -30.09 -4.56 50.87
N ASP A 633 -29.63 -4.31 52.10
CA ASP A 633 -30.19 -3.32 53.03
C ASP A 633 -30.09 -1.87 52.48
N PRO A 634 -31.22 -1.13 52.33
CA PRO A 634 -31.24 0.23 51.81
C PRO A 634 -30.44 1.28 52.61
N ALA A 635 -30.06 0.99 53.85
CA ALA A 635 -29.20 1.87 54.65
C ALA A 635 -27.76 1.88 54.10
N VAL A 636 -27.24 0.72 53.74
CA VAL A 636 -25.86 0.55 53.23
C VAL A 636 -25.71 1.19 51.85
N LEU A 637 -26.75 1.13 51.01
CA LEU A 637 -26.77 1.80 49.71
C LEU A 637 -26.74 3.33 49.82
N ARG A 638 -27.42 3.89 50.84
CA ARG A 638 -27.39 5.35 51.09
C ARG A 638 -26.03 5.81 51.59
N GLU A 639 -25.41 5.05 52.48
CA GLU A 639 -24.07 5.34 53.00
C GLU A 639 -23.01 5.30 51.88
N LYS A 640 -23.04 4.28 51.01
CA LYS A 640 -22.13 4.17 49.86
C LYS A 640 -22.33 5.30 48.84
N ALA A 641 -23.57 5.77 48.67
CA ALA A 641 -23.88 6.91 47.80
C ALA A 641 -23.40 8.25 48.39
N GLU A 642 -23.54 8.46 49.70
CA GLU A 642 -23.00 9.66 50.37
C GLU A 642 -21.48 9.68 50.36
N ALA A 643 -20.82 8.53 50.54
CA ALA A 643 -19.37 8.41 50.43
C ALA A 643 -18.86 8.78 49.02
N ARG A 644 -19.50 8.26 47.96
CA ARG A 644 -19.19 8.64 46.56
C ARG A 644 -19.40 10.14 46.32
N ARG A 645 -20.46 10.72 46.89
CA ARG A 645 -20.76 12.16 46.76
C ARG A 645 -19.74 13.03 47.50
N MET A 646 -19.27 12.60 48.67
CA MET A 646 -18.22 13.32 49.43
C MET A 646 -16.85 13.23 48.74
N ALA A 647 -16.49 12.06 48.19
CA ALA A 647 -15.26 11.90 47.42
C ALA A 647 -15.25 12.80 46.16
N PHE A 648 -16.38 12.89 45.46
CA PHE A 648 -16.52 13.78 44.30
C PHE A 648 -16.40 15.27 44.65
N LEU A 649 -16.92 15.68 45.81
CA LEU A 649 -16.79 17.07 46.30
C LEU A 649 -15.36 17.39 46.78
N ALA A 650 -14.65 16.41 47.32
CA ALA A 650 -13.24 16.56 47.71
C ALA A 650 -12.32 16.71 46.49
N ARG A 651 -12.57 15.96 45.40
CA ARG A 651 -11.74 15.99 44.18
C ARG A 651 -11.88 17.29 43.37
N LYS A 652 -12.97 18.05 43.56
CA LYS A 652 -13.28 19.22 42.71
C LYS A 652 -12.83 20.58 43.27
N GLY A 653 -12.37 20.65 44.52
CA GLY A 653 -12.01 21.90 45.18
C GLY A 653 -13.22 22.82 45.42
N TYR A 654 -13.26 23.47 46.58
CA TYR A 654 -14.37 24.34 46.97
C TYR A 654 -14.37 25.63 46.13
N ARG A 655 -15.25 25.72 45.11
CA ARG A 655 -15.60 27.00 44.47
C ARG A 655 -16.70 27.66 45.30
N HIS A 656 -16.46 28.91 45.69
CA HIS A 656 -17.48 29.75 46.33
C HIS A 656 -18.69 29.88 45.39
N ASP A 657 -19.82 29.34 45.82
CA ASP A 657 -21.08 29.41 45.09
C ASP A 657 -21.66 30.83 45.28
N SER A 658 -21.64 31.66 44.24
CA SER A 658 -22.31 32.97 44.25
C SER A 658 -23.77 32.82 43.77
N SER A 659 -24.52 31.89 44.36
CA SER A 659 -25.87 31.51 43.91
C SER A 659 -27.02 32.25 44.61
N THR A 660 -26.75 33.39 45.26
CA THR A 660 -27.83 34.24 45.82
C THR A 660 -28.58 35.08 44.78
N ALA A 661 -28.15 35.10 43.52
CA ALA A 661 -28.70 36.01 42.50
C ALA A 661 -29.86 35.43 41.66
N VAL A 662 -30.35 34.20 41.89
CA VAL A 662 -31.41 33.56 41.06
C VAL A 662 -32.71 33.32 41.84
N ALA A 663 -33.00 34.13 42.86
CA ALA A 663 -34.34 34.22 43.44
C ALA A 663 -35.01 35.49 42.91
N GLY A 664 -36.09 35.34 42.13
CA GLY A 664 -36.91 36.47 41.71
C GLY A 664 -37.65 37.08 42.89
N SER A 665 -37.73 38.42 42.94
CA SER A 665 -38.49 39.12 43.97
C SER A 665 -39.99 38.75 43.93
N PRO A 666 -40.73 38.91 45.05
CA PRO A 666 -42.16 38.62 45.12
C PRO A 666 -42.99 39.30 44.02
N ARG A 667 -44.09 38.66 43.63
CA ARG A 667 -44.97 39.08 42.52
C ARG A 667 -45.31 40.58 42.56
N GLY A 668 -45.04 41.28 41.46
CA GLY A 668 -45.36 42.70 41.27
C GLY A 668 -44.16 43.64 41.18
N HIS A 669 -42.94 43.17 41.48
CA HIS A 669 -41.71 43.94 41.25
C HIS A 669 -40.89 43.30 40.11
N GLY A 670 -40.44 44.13 39.16
CA GLY A 670 -39.66 43.69 38.00
C GLY A 670 -38.33 43.03 38.39
N GLN A 671 -37.81 42.17 37.52
CA GLN A 671 -36.54 41.45 37.74
C GLN A 671 -35.32 42.37 37.57
N SER A 672 -34.24 42.10 38.30
CA SER A 672 -33.00 42.89 38.22
C SER A 672 -32.27 42.70 36.88
N ARG A 673 -31.40 43.65 36.51
CA ARG A 673 -30.65 43.59 35.25
C ARG A 673 -29.65 42.42 35.22
N GLU A 674 -29.12 42.03 36.38
CA GLU A 674 -28.20 40.89 36.51
C GLU A 674 -28.92 39.55 36.35
N THR A 675 -30.10 39.38 36.96
CA THR A 675 -30.91 38.15 36.80
C THR A 675 -31.32 37.90 35.35
N THR A 676 -31.65 38.96 34.61
CA THR A 676 -31.98 38.87 33.18
C THR A 676 -30.75 38.58 32.30
N GLN A 677 -29.57 39.08 32.66
CA GLN A 677 -28.33 38.82 31.94
C GLN A 677 -27.81 37.40 32.18
N GLU A 678 -27.90 36.88 33.40
CA GLU A 678 -27.61 35.47 33.71
C GLU A 678 -28.58 34.51 33.03
N ARG A 679 -29.88 34.85 33.00
CA ARG A 679 -30.87 34.05 32.28
C ARG A 679 -30.59 34.00 30.77
N ARG A 680 -30.19 35.13 30.17
CA ARG A 680 -29.75 35.17 28.76
C ARG A 680 -28.51 34.33 28.50
N LYS A 681 -27.51 34.34 29.39
CA LYS A 681 -26.34 33.45 29.29
C LYS A 681 -26.73 31.97 29.44
N LYS A 682 -27.69 31.66 30.32
CA LYS A 682 -28.19 30.30 30.53
C LYS A 682 -29.03 29.79 29.36
N GLU A 683 -29.81 30.66 28.71
CA GLU A 683 -30.56 30.35 27.50
C GLU A 683 -29.64 30.22 26.27
N ALA A 684 -28.63 31.09 26.12
CA ALA A 684 -27.63 31.01 25.06
C ALA A 684 -26.80 29.72 25.13
N ASN A 685 -26.51 29.23 26.34
CA ASN A 685 -25.77 27.98 26.56
C ASN A 685 -26.66 26.73 26.62
N LYS A 686 -27.98 26.87 26.45
CA LYS A 686 -28.92 25.75 26.54
C LYS A 686 -28.85 24.86 25.29
N SER A 687 -28.46 25.41 24.15
CA SER A 687 -28.26 24.67 22.89
C SER A 687 -26.88 24.01 22.78
N THR A 688 -25.86 24.50 23.51
CA THR A 688 -24.48 24.01 23.43
C THR A 688 -24.19 22.80 24.30
N ARG A 689 -25.06 22.46 25.27
CA ARG A 689 -24.77 21.41 26.26
C ARG A 689 -25.83 20.34 26.50
N ALA A 690 -26.85 20.22 25.64
CA ALA A 690 -27.87 19.20 25.83
C ALA A 690 -28.49 18.71 24.52
N ASN A 691 -27.90 17.68 23.90
CA ASN A 691 -28.69 16.71 23.11
C ASN A 691 -28.03 15.37 22.77
N HIS A 692 -26.79 15.08 23.18
CA HIS A 692 -26.16 13.79 22.83
C HIS A 692 -26.61 12.59 23.68
N ASN A 693 -27.17 12.79 24.89
CA ASN A 693 -27.55 11.69 25.78
C ASN A 693 -29.05 11.34 25.81
N ARG A 694 -29.90 12.08 25.09
CA ARG A 694 -31.35 11.81 25.09
C ARG A 694 -31.75 10.72 24.11
N ARG A 695 -31.07 10.66 22.96
CA ARG A 695 -31.28 9.62 21.94
C ARG A 695 -30.77 8.27 22.42
N THR A 696 -29.53 8.23 22.91
CA THR A 696 -28.92 7.05 23.55
C THR A 696 -29.72 6.53 24.75
N MET A 697 -30.25 7.39 25.62
CA MET A 697 -31.08 6.94 26.75
C MET A 697 -32.52 6.57 26.35
N ALA A 698 -33.04 7.09 25.23
CA ALA A 698 -34.31 6.67 24.67
C ALA A 698 -34.18 5.32 23.95
N ASP A 699 -33.11 5.12 23.18
CA ASP A 699 -32.78 3.88 22.49
C ASP A 699 -32.47 2.77 23.51
N ARG A 700 -31.74 3.08 24.58
CA ARG A 700 -31.49 2.13 25.69
C ARG A 700 -32.76 1.75 26.47
N LYS A 701 -33.81 2.57 26.43
CA LYS A 701 -35.13 2.26 27.02
C LYS A 701 -36.04 1.49 26.07
N ARG A 702 -35.92 1.73 24.75
CA ARG A 702 -36.57 0.94 23.70
C ARG A 702 -35.99 -0.46 23.61
N ASN A 703 -34.66 -0.61 23.62
CA ASN A 703 -33.97 -1.91 23.59
C ASN A 703 -34.19 -2.74 24.86
N LYS A 704 -34.71 -2.14 25.95
CA LYS A 704 -35.12 -2.83 27.18
C LYS A 704 -36.63 -3.09 27.26
N GLY A 705 -37.37 -2.91 26.17
CA GLY A 705 -38.81 -3.22 26.09
C GLY A 705 -39.72 -2.37 26.96
N MET A 706 -39.25 -1.23 27.47
CA MET A 706 -40.01 -0.39 28.42
C MET A 706 -40.94 0.64 27.75
N ILE A 707 -41.04 0.63 26.42
CA ILE A 707 -41.94 1.52 25.66
C ILE A 707 -42.61 0.66 24.58
N PRO A 708 -43.95 0.52 24.56
CA PRO A 708 -44.63 -0.19 23.49
C PRO A 708 -44.56 0.65 22.21
N SER A 709 -44.32 -0.02 21.09
CA SER A 709 -44.18 0.54 19.74
C SER A 709 -45.40 1.34 19.30
#